data_AF-A0A3Q3GLC9-F1
#
_entry.id   AF-A0A3Q3GLC9-F1
#
_cell.length_a   1.000
_cell.length_b   1.000
_cell.length_c   1.000
_cell.angle_alpha   90.00
_cell.angle_beta   90.00
_cell.angle_gamma   90.00
#
_symmetry.space_group_name_H-M   'P 1'
#
loop_
_entity.id
_entity.type
_entity.pdbx_description
1 polymer ?
#
loop_
_entity_poly.entity_id
_entity_poly.type
_entity_poly.pdbx_seq_one_letter_code
_entity_poly.pdbx_strand_id
1 'polypeptide(L)'
;MSPCYPQNYPNSHSCRWTLQAPTGFIIQLSFLDFELEEAPGCKYDWLLVHAGNTEAKFCGLTASGMTLNSTGNVMELSFTSDFSIQKRGFSVSFQHVAVALRNQKVKISSGAGQATQVSGSVSIPALSEFTVCFEVERAGSNQKEWLFTYYDSSNNVALSLGSTQSDMKMVVDGTVCSVETIISAADFTSSMKSFCVLWKSSSGLVAVYFNRIYRETTCSPSSNHLVPAGGVFQLGGLQSFNGNMYNLRLWNRTMTLAELKALSCGVAGSVIDWDNSFWSIPSSLAQTDNTLSCSASPSDSPELGHGSSAASSPITSSSDSTNTSHDTNAITDANGTITASAAPPSSNPANVSSASSTPQAEQPANITAVSSAATNHTATNATTHVSLVVSSPQTLPGTTPQPPFLTTNHLMTNISDTASSREGLFYGVFLLVESERSQQAVERALALWLNQTFQDWTFAVDHFRVDLTGGSFSYSCQLLLVIRSRSEADVMERLLSRTGLIGTGLQVQPNSLYVRLVGNCPEENLLHFLWPETRPRVTQYLPCFPNKDHSASRSCLINPENYNSFWSTANLTSCSVTAENAVGVAEQLANFTKNSLSNEEVSQVVTKVQELVNVAKIDAAVAETVVHIISNVMISSDKPPADASNKALKAVEELAHKVEFGGLSVNITSKTLALGVLALNHSTFNGTSFSAFFLPNSTDPKIEFDVTANPLAQVTLPGSLLSSVSLSDVDRSSLSRINFMFFSSTNLFQKEQNSLSLNSYVVASSVGNLSIKDLKDPVKIEISHLHGQVSSKRKCMFWDFSMNEGDGGWNARGCSVSKESSSNRTVCLCNHLTHFGILMDVSQTSSQIDQKNKKVLTFLSYIGCGVSAICCAATLLTYVAFESLRRDYPSKILMNLSTSLLFLNMVFLLDGWLASLNRNEGLCMSAAVLLHYFLLTSFTWMGLESVHMYIALVKVFNTYIRRYILKFCVVGWGLPAVLVGIVVSVNKNFYGVLKDGQDESARMCWIKDRSVFYTTCVGYFCLVFLLNVAMFIVVMMQICGRNGKRSNRTLREEVR
;
A
#
# COMPACT_ATOMS: atom_id res chain seq x y z
N MET A 1 -0.83 -19.35 -5.53
CA MET A 1 0.47 -19.77 -4.96
C MET A 1 1.07 -18.58 -4.23
N SER A 2 1.87 -18.82 -3.19
CA SER A 2 2.75 -17.81 -2.60
C SER A 2 3.83 -17.36 -3.60
N PRO A 3 4.50 -16.21 -3.38
CA PRO A 3 5.65 -15.81 -4.18
C PRO A 3 6.75 -16.90 -4.16
N CYS A 4 7.52 -17.01 -5.23
CA CYS A 4 8.66 -17.91 -5.42
C CYS A 4 8.40 -19.44 -5.36
N TYR A 5 7.21 -19.89 -4.95
CA TYR A 5 6.82 -21.31 -4.88
C TYR A 5 7.18 -22.09 -6.18
N PRO A 6 7.81 -23.28 -6.11
CA PRO A 6 8.06 -24.09 -4.91
C PRO A 6 9.39 -23.78 -4.19
N GLN A 7 10.11 -22.72 -4.57
CA GLN A 7 11.20 -22.20 -3.75
C GLN A 7 10.63 -21.40 -2.57
N ASN A 8 11.46 -21.18 -1.55
CA ASN A 8 11.03 -20.46 -0.35
C ASN A 8 10.50 -19.05 -0.68
N TYR A 9 9.46 -18.61 0.04
CA TYR A 9 8.96 -17.24 -0.09
C TYR A 9 9.95 -16.21 0.48
N PRO A 10 9.96 -14.97 -0.02
CA PRO A 10 10.77 -13.89 0.54
C PRO A 10 10.27 -13.41 1.92
N ASN A 11 11.19 -12.86 2.72
CA ASN A 11 10.92 -12.19 3.99
C ASN A 11 10.13 -10.88 3.80
N SER A 12 9.46 -10.43 4.86
CA SER A 12 8.82 -9.11 4.98
C SER A 12 7.83 -8.79 3.84
N HIS A 13 7.19 -9.82 3.27
CA HIS A 13 6.26 -9.68 2.16
C HIS A 13 4.83 -9.69 2.66
N SER A 14 4.04 -8.69 2.25
CA SER A 14 2.58 -8.70 2.34
C SER A 14 1.99 -8.93 0.95
N CYS A 15 1.01 -9.83 0.83
CA CYS A 15 0.36 -10.21 -0.43
C CYS A 15 -1.14 -10.41 -0.19
N ARG A 16 -1.98 -9.86 -1.07
CA ARG A 16 -3.44 -9.99 -0.97
C ARG A 16 -4.06 -10.45 -2.29
N TRP A 17 -4.95 -11.42 -2.22
CA TRP A 17 -5.71 -11.94 -3.36
C TRP A 17 -7.21 -11.96 -3.04
N THR A 18 -7.99 -11.12 -3.72
CA THR A 18 -9.45 -11.15 -3.66
C THR A 18 -9.96 -12.11 -4.75
N LEU A 19 -10.54 -13.23 -4.34
CA LEU A 19 -11.25 -14.17 -5.21
C LEU A 19 -12.71 -13.74 -5.31
N GLN A 20 -13.25 -13.65 -6.54
CA GLN A 20 -14.63 -13.22 -6.78
C GLN A 20 -15.32 -14.11 -7.82
N ALA A 21 -16.41 -14.75 -7.41
CA ALA A 21 -17.30 -15.53 -8.26
C ALA A 21 -18.51 -14.71 -8.73
N PRO A 22 -19.21 -15.15 -9.79
CA PRO A 22 -20.52 -14.58 -10.15
C PRO A 22 -21.55 -14.77 -9.02
N THR A 23 -22.44 -13.81 -8.86
CA THR A 23 -23.54 -13.91 -7.86
C THR A 23 -24.41 -15.12 -8.15
N GLY A 24 -24.66 -15.95 -7.12
CA GLY A 24 -25.27 -17.29 -7.24
C GLY A 24 -24.27 -18.43 -7.07
N PHE A 25 -22.96 -18.14 -7.09
CA PHE A 25 -21.88 -19.07 -6.75
C PHE A 25 -21.20 -18.68 -5.44
N ILE A 26 -20.69 -19.67 -4.72
CA ILE A 26 -19.67 -19.50 -3.68
C ILE A 26 -18.30 -19.94 -4.21
N ILE A 27 -17.24 -19.60 -3.49
CA ILE A 27 -15.87 -19.99 -3.79
C ILE A 27 -15.50 -21.14 -2.86
N GLN A 28 -15.08 -22.26 -3.44
CA GLN A 28 -14.39 -23.31 -2.73
C GLN A 28 -12.89 -23.20 -2.99
N LEU A 29 -12.09 -23.15 -1.92
CA LEU A 29 -10.63 -23.07 -1.91
C LEU A 29 -10.06 -24.37 -1.35
N SER A 30 -9.07 -24.96 -2.02
CA SER A 30 -8.38 -26.17 -1.54
C SER A 30 -6.86 -25.95 -1.50
N PHE A 31 -6.23 -26.39 -0.41
CA PHE A 31 -4.78 -26.33 -0.22
C PHE A 31 -4.11 -27.58 -0.79
N LEU A 32 -3.35 -27.39 -1.87
CA LEU A 32 -2.62 -28.45 -2.58
C LEU A 32 -1.26 -28.74 -1.95
N ASP A 33 -0.62 -27.70 -1.40
CA ASP A 33 0.56 -27.77 -0.55
C ASP A 33 0.57 -26.53 0.36
N PHE A 34 1.08 -26.66 1.59
CA PHE A 34 1.13 -25.57 2.57
C PHE A 34 2.21 -25.84 3.63
N GLU A 35 3.26 -25.02 3.63
CA GLU A 35 4.32 -24.98 4.63
C GLU A 35 4.75 -23.51 4.85
N LEU A 36 4.31 -22.92 5.96
CA LEU A 36 4.79 -21.64 6.50
C LEU A 36 5.63 -21.88 7.76
N GLU A 37 6.30 -20.85 8.29
CA GLU A 37 6.89 -20.94 9.63
C GLU A 37 5.79 -21.22 10.68
N GLU A 38 6.10 -21.99 11.71
CA GLU A 38 5.16 -22.35 12.77
C GLU A 38 5.41 -21.51 14.03
N ALA A 39 4.36 -20.89 14.56
CA ALA A 39 4.43 -20.08 15.77
C ALA A 39 3.10 -20.08 16.54
N PRO A 40 3.11 -20.01 17.89
CA PRO A 40 1.88 -19.86 18.67
C PRO A 40 1.06 -18.63 18.23
N GLY A 41 -0.19 -18.85 17.81
CA GLY A 41 -1.07 -17.80 17.28
C GLY A 41 -0.68 -17.28 15.87
N CYS A 42 0.21 -17.99 15.17
CA CYS A 42 0.76 -17.59 13.88
C CYS A 42 1.34 -16.16 13.91
N LYS A 43 2.14 -15.86 14.93
CA LYS A 43 2.71 -14.52 15.22
C LYS A 43 3.89 -14.11 14.36
N TYR A 44 4.43 -15.03 13.55
CA TYR A 44 5.51 -14.80 12.59
C TYR A 44 4.88 -14.75 11.20
N ASP A 45 5.12 -15.76 10.36
CA ASP A 45 4.43 -15.94 9.07
C ASP A 45 2.97 -16.42 9.23
N TRP A 46 2.09 -15.96 8.36
CA TRP A 46 0.69 -16.40 8.33
C TRP A 46 -0.04 -16.18 7.00
N LEU A 47 -1.01 -17.05 6.74
CA LEU A 47 -2.09 -16.83 5.77
C LEU A 47 -3.42 -16.64 6.51
N LEU A 48 -4.10 -15.54 6.23
CA LEU A 48 -5.46 -15.26 6.69
C LEU A 48 -6.44 -15.50 5.53
N VAL A 49 -7.49 -16.27 5.79
CA VAL A 49 -8.60 -16.53 4.86
C VAL A 49 -9.85 -15.86 5.40
N HIS A 50 -10.33 -14.85 4.69
CA HIS A 50 -11.59 -14.17 4.97
C HIS A 50 -12.67 -14.69 4.01
N ALA A 51 -13.52 -15.57 4.51
CA ALA A 51 -14.50 -16.35 3.75
C ALA A 51 -15.91 -15.73 3.79
N GLY A 52 -16.00 -14.41 3.95
CA GLY A 52 -17.23 -13.66 4.19
C GLY A 52 -17.47 -13.49 5.69
N ASN A 53 -18.51 -14.12 6.25
CA ASN A 53 -18.82 -13.97 7.67
C ASN A 53 -17.88 -14.75 8.61
N THR A 54 -16.79 -15.34 8.09
CA THR A 54 -15.81 -16.14 8.83
C THR A 54 -14.39 -15.78 8.43
N GLU A 55 -13.47 -15.86 9.40
CA GLU A 55 -12.08 -15.43 9.28
C GLU A 55 -11.20 -16.46 9.99
N ALA A 56 -10.17 -16.99 9.30
CA ALA A 56 -9.31 -18.06 9.81
C ALA A 56 -7.84 -17.82 9.46
N LYS A 57 -6.94 -18.02 10.42
CA LYS A 57 -5.50 -17.75 10.30
C LYS A 57 -4.69 -19.05 10.41
N PHE A 58 -3.75 -19.27 9.49
CA PHE A 58 -3.00 -20.51 9.34
C PHE A 58 -1.50 -20.26 9.24
N CYS A 59 -0.69 -21.21 9.73
CA CYS A 59 0.78 -21.19 9.70
C CYS A 59 1.32 -22.63 9.88
N GLY A 60 2.64 -22.84 9.88
CA GLY A 60 3.21 -24.20 9.92
C GLY A 60 2.66 -25.07 8.78
N LEU A 61 2.15 -26.26 9.11
CA LEU A 61 1.45 -27.16 8.19
C LEU A 61 -0.09 -27.10 8.31
N THR A 62 -0.66 -26.19 9.12
CA THR A 62 -2.05 -26.32 9.63
C THR A 62 -3.15 -26.30 8.55
N ALA A 63 -2.88 -25.73 7.37
CA ALA A 63 -3.85 -25.68 6.27
C ALA A 63 -3.67 -26.80 5.23
N SER A 64 -2.63 -27.63 5.34
CA SER A 64 -2.28 -28.60 4.28
C SER A 64 -3.38 -29.64 4.07
N GLY A 65 -3.82 -29.82 2.83
CA GLY A 65 -4.94 -30.69 2.46
C GLY A 65 -6.33 -30.18 2.86
N MET A 66 -6.47 -29.01 3.50
CA MET A 66 -7.77 -28.46 3.87
C MET A 66 -8.55 -27.93 2.66
N THR A 67 -9.88 -27.87 2.79
CA THR A 67 -10.78 -27.19 1.85
C THR A 67 -11.74 -26.28 2.62
N LEU A 68 -11.96 -25.07 2.12
CA LEU A 68 -12.77 -24.01 2.73
C LEU A 68 -13.79 -23.47 1.72
N ASN A 69 -15.00 -23.16 2.18
CA ASN A 69 -16.07 -22.57 1.37
C ASN A 69 -16.39 -21.16 1.87
N SER A 70 -16.62 -20.19 0.97
CA SER A 70 -17.10 -18.86 1.35
C SER A 70 -18.61 -18.83 1.63
N THR A 71 -19.05 -17.91 2.50
CA THR A 71 -20.47 -17.68 2.81
C THR A 71 -21.18 -16.82 1.75
N GLY A 72 -20.43 -16.25 0.79
CA GLY A 72 -20.93 -15.46 -0.33
C GLY A 72 -20.03 -15.62 -1.55
N ASN A 73 -20.21 -14.78 -2.58
CA ASN A 73 -19.48 -14.89 -3.85
C ASN A 73 -18.07 -14.24 -3.83
N VAL A 74 -17.54 -13.89 -2.66
CA VAL A 74 -16.20 -13.30 -2.48
C VAL A 74 -15.47 -14.04 -1.35
N MET A 75 -14.17 -14.25 -1.53
CA MET A 75 -13.24 -14.76 -0.52
C MET A 75 -11.92 -13.98 -0.66
N GLU A 76 -11.34 -13.51 0.44
CA GLU A 76 -10.06 -12.80 0.40
C GLU A 76 -8.97 -13.58 1.15
N LEU A 77 -7.76 -13.54 0.60
CA LEU A 77 -6.57 -14.20 1.10
C LEU A 77 -5.49 -13.16 1.36
N SER A 78 -5.00 -13.07 2.60
CA SER A 78 -3.90 -12.17 2.99
C SER A 78 -2.75 -12.99 3.54
N PHE A 79 -1.60 -12.99 2.85
CA PHE A 79 -0.36 -13.63 3.30
C PHE A 79 0.64 -12.58 3.78
N THR A 80 1.26 -12.83 4.92
CA THR A 80 2.32 -12.01 5.49
C THR A 80 3.48 -12.90 5.94
N SER A 81 4.71 -12.52 5.60
CA SER A 81 5.94 -13.08 6.17
C SER A 81 6.70 -12.07 7.04
N ASP A 82 7.43 -12.54 8.05
CA ASP A 82 8.32 -11.70 8.87
C ASP A 82 9.75 -11.59 8.28
N PHE A 83 10.66 -10.95 9.02
CA PHE A 83 12.02 -10.66 8.57
C PHE A 83 12.94 -11.90 8.43
N SER A 84 12.56 -13.09 8.89
CA SER A 84 13.43 -14.29 8.87
C SER A 84 12.70 -15.64 8.96
N ILE A 85 13.41 -16.73 8.62
CA ILE A 85 12.95 -18.14 8.64
C ILE A 85 11.86 -18.44 7.59
N GLN A 86 12.27 -18.43 6.33
CA GLN A 86 11.40 -18.77 5.20
C GLN A 86 11.09 -20.27 5.12
N LYS A 87 9.93 -20.61 4.58
CA LYS A 87 9.51 -21.97 4.19
C LYS A 87 9.03 -22.00 2.74
N ARG A 88 8.58 -23.17 2.27
CA ARG A 88 8.16 -23.42 0.88
C ARG A 88 6.97 -22.57 0.41
N GLY A 89 6.11 -22.15 1.34
CA GLY A 89 4.91 -21.38 1.05
C GLY A 89 3.71 -22.28 0.76
N PHE A 90 2.85 -21.88 -0.18
CA PHE A 90 1.61 -22.61 -0.44
C PHE A 90 1.18 -22.61 -1.91
N SER A 91 0.54 -23.72 -2.28
CA SER A 91 -0.20 -23.89 -3.53
C SER A 91 -1.68 -24.09 -3.21
N VAL A 92 -2.54 -23.32 -3.86
CA VAL A 92 -4.00 -23.35 -3.67
C VAL A 92 -4.69 -23.40 -5.02
N SER A 93 -5.73 -24.22 -5.12
CA SER A 93 -6.73 -24.18 -6.19
C SER A 93 -8.02 -23.56 -5.64
N PHE A 94 -8.81 -22.94 -6.52
CA PHE A 94 -10.16 -22.50 -6.18
C PHE A 94 -11.11 -22.82 -7.32
N GLN A 95 -12.39 -23.04 -7.01
CA GLN A 95 -13.46 -23.26 -7.96
C GLN A 95 -14.76 -22.55 -7.55
N HIS A 96 -15.56 -22.16 -8.54
CA HIS A 96 -16.88 -21.60 -8.32
C HIS A 96 -17.89 -22.73 -8.17
N VAL A 97 -18.53 -22.85 -7.01
CA VAL A 97 -19.56 -23.85 -6.72
C VAL A 97 -20.91 -23.15 -6.73
N ALA A 98 -21.83 -23.60 -7.60
CA ALA A 98 -23.18 -23.04 -7.66
C ALA A 98 -23.93 -23.31 -6.35
N VAL A 99 -24.56 -22.28 -5.78
CA VAL A 99 -25.45 -22.47 -4.62
C VAL A 99 -26.71 -23.19 -5.12
N ALA A 100 -27.04 -24.33 -4.52
CA ALA A 100 -28.23 -25.08 -4.91
C ALA A 100 -29.50 -24.23 -4.74
N LEU A 101 -30.33 -24.14 -5.79
CA LEU A 101 -31.56 -23.35 -5.81
C LEU A 101 -32.56 -23.78 -4.70
N ARG A 102 -32.46 -25.04 -4.24
CA ARG A 102 -33.22 -25.56 -3.09
C ARG A 102 -32.86 -24.91 -1.74
N ASN A 103 -31.76 -24.16 -1.66
CA ASN A 103 -31.39 -23.32 -0.50
C ASN A 103 -31.75 -21.83 -0.72
N GLN A 104 -32.48 -21.49 -1.78
CA GLN A 104 -32.76 -20.11 -2.17
C GLN A 104 -34.25 -19.89 -2.48
N LYS A 105 -34.81 -18.82 -1.90
CA LYS A 105 -36.09 -18.24 -2.35
C LYS A 105 -35.85 -17.12 -3.37
N VAL A 106 -36.80 -16.90 -4.25
CA VAL A 106 -36.69 -15.99 -5.39
C VAL A 106 -37.75 -14.91 -5.31
N LYS A 107 -37.32 -13.65 -5.25
CA LYS A 107 -38.21 -12.49 -5.29
C LYS A 107 -38.87 -12.37 -6.65
N ILE A 108 -40.20 -12.28 -6.68
CA ILE A 108 -40.94 -12.10 -7.93
C ILE A 108 -40.82 -10.63 -8.37
N SER A 109 -40.31 -10.42 -9.59
CA SER A 109 -40.08 -9.09 -10.15
C SER A 109 -41.34 -8.50 -10.80
N SER A 110 -41.53 -7.19 -10.67
CA SER A 110 -42.64 -6.42 -11.24
C SER A 110 -42.27 -5.63 -12.50
N GLY A 111 -41.07 -5.82 -13.07
CA GLY A 111 -40.55 -5.05 -14.20
C GLY A 111 -40.06 -5.90 -15.38
N ALA A 112 -40.33 -5.43 -16.60
CA ALA A 112 -40.10 -6.11 -17.88
C ALA A 112 -38.62 -6.30 -18.30
N GLY A 113 -37.67 -6.25 -17.36
CA GLY A 113 -36.24 -6.44 -17.59
C GLY A 113 -35.54 -7.39 -16.60
N GLN A 114 -36.28 -7.96 -15.63
CA GLN A 114 -35.75 -8.93 -14.65
C GLN A 114 -36.80 -10.01 -14.35
N ALA A 115 -37.38 -10.64 -15.39
CA ALA A 115 -38.25 -11.80 -15.17
C ALA A 115 -37.42 -13.04 -14.81
N THR A 116 -37.86 -13.80 -13.81
CA THR A 116 -37.33 -15.15 -13.55
C THR A 116 -38.10 -16.13 -14.43
N GLN A 117 -37.41 -16.83 -15.32
CA GLN A 117 -38.02 -17.72 -16.31
C GLN A 117 -37.36 -19.09 -16.33
N VAL A 118 -38.09 -20.10 -16.77
CA VAL A 118 -37.54 -21.43 -17.07
C VAL A 118 -36.49 -21.27 -18.19
N SER A 119 -35.38 -21.98 -18.05
CA SER A 119 -34.30 -21.98 -19.04
C SER A 119 -34.79 -22.52 -20.40
N GLY A 120 -34.31 -21.92 -21.50
CA GLY A 120 -34.58 -22.41 -22.86
C GLY A 120 -34.00 -23.80 -23.17
N SER A 121 -33.26 -24.40 -22.24
CA SER A 121 -32.86 -25.81 -22.28
C SER A 121 -33.98 -26.78 -21.86
N VAL A 122 -35.07 -26.30 -21.28
CA VAL A 122 -36.21 -27.12 -20.81
C VAL A 122 -37.37 -27.01 -21.80
N SER A 123 -37.75 -28.13 -22.42
CA SER A 123 -38.90 -28.21 -23.33
C SER A 123 -40.19 -28.56 -22.59
N ILE A 124 -41.07 -27.58 -22.42
CA ILE A 124 -42.39 -27.80 -21.81
C ILE A 124 -43.30 -28.49 -22.86
N PRO A 125 -43.82 -29.71 -22.58
CA PRO A 125 -44.71 -30.43 -23.49
C PRO A 125 -46.13 -29.87 -23.41
N ALA A 126 -46.99 -30.28 -24.35
CA ALA A 126 -48.42 -29.92 -24.30
C ALA A 126 -49.09 -30.62 -23.10
N LEU A 127 -49.88 -29.88 -22.32
CA LEU A 127 -50.50 -30.39 -21.08
C LEU A 127 -52.01 -30.46 -21.23
N SER A 128 -52.55 -31.68 -21.16
CA SER A 128 -53.99 -31.96 -20.98
C SER A 128 -54.37 -32.16 -19.50
N GLU A 129 -53.37 -32.36 -18.64
CA GLU A 129 -53.49 -32.31 -17.19
C GLU A 129 -52.14 -31.97 -16.56
N PHE A 130 -52.15 -31.39 -15.36
CA PHE A 130 -50.92 -31.12 -14.60
C PHE A 130 -51.16 -31.01 -13.10
N THR A 131 -50.04 -31.03 -12.36
CA THR A 131 -49.91 -30.63 -10.97
C THR A 131 -48.76 -29.64 -10.88
N VAL A 132 -48.99 -28.45 -10.34
CA VAL A 132 -47.94 -27.46 -10.03
C VAL A 132 -47.92 -27.21 -8.53
N CYS A 133 -46.79 -27.50 -7.87
CA CYS A 133 -46.60 -27.26 -6.44
C CYS A 133 -45.55 -26.19 -6.24
N PHE A 134 -45.76 -25.30 -5.28
CA PHE A 134 -44.85 -24.20 -4.97
C PHE A 134 -45.03 -23.73 -3.53
N GLU A 135 -44.05 -22.97 -3.04
CA GLU A 135 -44.06 -22.32 -1.74
C GLU A 135 -43.98 -20.80 -1.95
N VAL A 136 -44.80 -20.02 -1.23
CA VAL A 136 -44.87 -18.56 -1.44
C VAL A 136 -45.06 -17.79 -0.13
N GLU A 137 -44.42 -16.63 -0.02
CA GLU A 137 -44.61 -15.64 1.04
C GLU A 137 -44.93 -14.26 0.44
N ARG A 138 -45.92 -13.55 0.99
CA ARG A 138 -46.37 -12.23 0.53
C ARG A 138 -45.65 -11.09 1.27
N ALA A 139 -45.04 -10.16 0.52
CA ALA A 139 -44.49 -8.91 1.04
C ALA A 139 -45.47 -7.72 0.91
N GLY A 140 -46.37 -7.74 -0.08
CA GLY A 140 -47.43 -6.74 -0.26
C GLY A 140 -48.55 -7.23 -1.17
N SER A 141 -49.63 -6.45 -1.31
CA SER A 141 -50.80 -6.81 -2.13
C SER A 141 -51.02 -5.78 -3.25
N ASN A 142 -51.20 -6.27 -4.48
CA ASN A 142 -51.50 -5.46 -5.66
C ASN A 142 -52.96 -5.63 -6.10
N GLN A 143 -53.54 -4.62 -6.77
CA GLN A 143 -54.92 -4.72 -7.31
C GLN A 143 -55.08 -5.81 -8.39
N LYS A 144 -53.97 -6.22 -9.03
CA LYS A 144 -53.86 -7.36 -9.93
C LYS A 144 -52.48 -7.97 -9.72
N GLU A 145 -52.41 -9.28 -9.49
CA GLU A 145 -51.16 -9.99 -9.21
C GLU A 145 -51.19 -11.42 -9.73
N TRP A 146 -50.20 -11.79 -10.55
CA TRP A 146 -49.98 -13.15 -11.03
C TRP A 146 -48.78 -13.78 -10.31
N LEU A 147 -48.89 -15.04 -9.88
CA LEU A 147 -47.82 -15.79 -9.21
C LEU A 147 -46.85 -16.39 -10.24
N PHE A 148 -47.39 -16.91 -11.34
CA PHE A 148 -46.65 -17.40 -12.50
C PHE A 148 -47.47 -17.24 -13.78
N THR A 149 -46.79 -17.17 -14.92
CA THR A 149 -47.40 -17.05 -16.25
C THR A 149 -46.61 -17.88 -17.25
N TYR A 150 -47.32 -18.68 -18.04
CA TYR A 150 -46.84 -19.41 -19.19
C TYR A 150 -47.39 -18.76 -20.46
N TYR A 151 -46.49 -18.35 -21.34
CA TYR A 151 -46.80 -17.74 -22.63
C TYR A 151 -46.60 -18.76 -23.74
N ASP A 152 -47.53 -18.86 -24.70
CA ASP A 152 -47.35 -19.70 -25.88
C ASP A 152 -46.26 -19.16 -26.83
N SER A 153 -45.98 -19.90 -27.91
CA SER A 153 -45.04 -19.48 -28.96
C SER A 153 -45.46 -18.22 -29.74
N SER A 154 -46.67 -17.71 -29.50
CA SER A 154 -47.24 -16.47 -30.06
C SER A 154 -47.34 -15.35 -29.01
N ASN A 155 -46.79 -15.57 -27.80
CA ASN A 155 -46.80 -14.67 -26.66
C ASN A 155 -48.20 -14.39 -26.03
N ASN A 156 -49.18 -15.29 -26.21
CA ASN A 156 -50.46 -15.26 -25.49
C ASN A 156 -50.36 -15.99 -24.14
N VAL A 157 -51.20 -15.63 -23.16
CA VAL A 157 -51.24 -16.32 -21.86
C VAL A 157 -51.94 -17.68 -22.00
N ALA A 158 -51.13 -18.75 -22.01
CA ALA A 158 -51.57 -20.13 -22.17
C ALA A 158 -51.81 -20.86 -20.84
N LEU A 159 -51.15 -20.45 -19.76
CA LEU A 159 -51.46 -20.87 -18.38
C LEU A 159 -51.04 -19.78 -17.39
N SER A 160 -51.88 -19.42 -16.42
CA SER A 160 -51.49 -18.49 -15.35
C SER A 160 -52.37 -18.65 -14.10
N LEU A 161 -51.85 -18.23 -12.94
CA LEU A 161 -52.57 -18.21 -11.66
C LEU A 161 -52.32 -16.88 -10.95
N GLY A 162 -53.38 -16.22 -10.49
CA GLY A 162 -53.28 -14.89 -9.87
C GLY A 162 -54.61 -14.37 -9.33
N SER A 163 -54.63 -13.12 -8.88
CA SER A 163 -55.81 -12.40 -8.38
C SER A 163 -56.11 -11.16 -9.21
N THR A 164 -57.40 -10.84 -9.34
CA THR A 164 -57.87 -9.51 -9.76
C THR A 164 -58.82 -8.95 -8.72
N GLN A 165 -58.48 -7.80 -8.14
CA GLN A 165 -59.15 -7.13 -7.01
C GLN A 165 -59.23 -7.99 -5.74
N SER A 166 -60.08 -9.01 -5.73
CA SER A 166 -60.26 -9.99 -4.66
C SER A 166 -60.91 -11.29 -5.18
N ASP A 167 -60.60 -11.66 -6.41
CA ASP A 167 -61.13 -12.83 -7.12
C ASP A 167 -59.95 -13.54 -7.79
N MET A 168 -59.52 -14.63 -7.18
CA MET A 168 -58.49 -15.53 -7.68
C MET A 168 -58.93 -16.21 -8.96
N LYS A 169 -58.05 -16.17 -9.96
CA LYS A 169 -58.28 -16.65 -11.31
C LYS A 169 -57.15 -17.53 -11.80
N MET A 170 -57.55 -18.55 -12.55
CA MET A 170 -56.68 -19.44 -13.29
C MET A 170 -57.00 -19.27 -14.78
N VAL A 171 -55.98 -19.01 -15.59
CA VAL A 171 -56.10 -18.98 -17.05
C VAL A 171 -55.57 -20.30 -17.60
N VAL A 172 -56.29 -20.92 -18.53
CA VAL A 172 -55.87 -22.12 -19.26
C VAL A 172 -56.27 -21.95 -20.72
N ASP A 173 -55.29 -21.94 -21.62
CA ASP A 173 -55.49 -21.83 -23.08
C ASP A 173 -56.44 -20.66 -23.46
N GLY A 174 -56.12 -19.46 -22.95
CA GLY A 174 -56.93 -18.24 -23.10
C GLY A 174 -58.22 -18.19 -22.26
N THR A 175 -58.78 -19.34 -21.87
CA THR A 175 -60.00 -19.42 -21.05
C THR A 175 -59.74 -19.06 -19.58
N VAL A 176 -60.62 -18.25 -18.99
CA VAL A 176 -60.48 -17.75 -17.60
C VAL A 176 -61.47 -18.44 -16.66
N CYS A 177 -60.93 -19.08 -15.62
CA CYS A 177 -61.64 -19.72 -14.52
C CYS A 177 -61.51 -18.89 -13.24
N SER A 178 -62.61 -18.61 -12.53
CA SER A 178 -62.50 -18.17 -11.12
C SER A 178 -62.28 -19.39 -10.22
N VAL A 179 -61.36 -19.26 -9.27
CA VAL A 179 -60.96 -20.30 -8.31
C VAL A 179 -61.01 -19.79 -6.85
N GLU A 180 -61.57 -18.59 -6.62
CA GLU A 180 -61.73 -17.94 -5.29
C GLU A 180 -62.49 -18.84 -4.28
N THR A 181 -63.35 -19.73 -4.76
CA THR A 181 -64.08 -20.71 -3.94
C THR A 181 -63.19 -21.80 -3.32
N ILE A 182 -61.99 -22.03 -3.86
CA ILE A 182 -61.05 -23.06 -3.37
C ILE A 182 -59.72 -22.50 -2.89
N ILE A 183 -59.24 -21.39 -3.44
CA ILE A 183 -58.07 -20.64 -2.95
C ILE A 183 -58.38 -19.15 -3.01
N SER A 184 -58.25 -18.45 -1.89
CA SER A 184 -58.48 -17.00 -1.83
C SER A 184 -57.17 -16.25 -1.92
N ALA A 185 -57.22 -15.02 -2.44
CA ALA A 185 -56.09 -14.10 -2.35
C ALA A 185 -55.63 -13.86 -0.89
N ALA A 186 -56.49 -14.10 0.11
CA ALA A 186 -56.16 -13.98 1.53
C ALA A 186 -55.34 -15.16 2.11
N ASP A 187 -55.29 -16.33 1.45
CA ASP A 187 -54.56 -17.51 1.95
C ASP A 187 -53.02 -17.31 1.94
N PHE A 188 -52.53 -16.43 1.05
CA PHE A 188 -51.11 -16.06 0.93
C PHE A 188 -50.67 -15.06 2.02
N THR A 189 -49.95 -15.57 3.01
CA THR A 189 -49.48 -14.83 4.19
C THR A 189 -48.04 -14.34 4.05
N SER A 190 -47.59 -13.51 5.00
CA SER A 190 -46.19 -13.06 5.13
C SER A 190 -45.21 -14.15 5.59
N SER A 191 -45.70 -15.34 5.94
CA SER A 191 -44.88 -16.54 6.12
C SER A 191 -45.04 -17.49 4.93
N MET A 192 -43.93 -18.13 4.56
CA MET A 192 -43.83 -19.12 3.48
C MET A 192 -44.81 -20.29 3.70
N LYS A 193 -45.62 -20.60 2.68
CA LYS A 193 -46.59 -21.71 2.69
C LYS A 193 -46.58 -22.49 1.39
N SER A 194 -46.73 -23.81 1.48
CA SER A 194 -46.86 -24.70 0.32
C SER A 194 -48.29 -24.81 -0.19
N PHE A 195 -48.45 -24.71 -1.51
CA PHE A 195 -49.67 -24.91 -2.27
C PHE A 195 -49.38 -25.86 -3.45
N CYS A 196 -50.31 -26.75 -3.75
CA CYS A 196 -50.34 -27.51 -5.00
C CYS A 196 -51.65 -27.23 -5.75
N VAL A 197 -51.57 -26.89 -7.03
CA VAL A 197 -52.71 -26.64 -7.92
C VAL A 197 -52.73 -27.68 -9.03
N LEU A 198 -53.91 -28.23 -9.30
CA LEU A 198 -54.12 -29.31 -10.25
C LEU A 198 -55.20 -28.92 -11.25
N TRP A 199 -55.06 -29.34 -12.51
CA TRP A 199 -56.11 -29.21 -13.53
C TRP A 199 -56.16 -30.42 -14.47
N LYS A 200 -57.36 -30.72 -14.99
CA LYS A 200 -57.62 -31.85 -15.90
C LYS A 200 -58.63 -31.53 -17.01
N SER A 201 -58.13 -31.38 -18.24
CA SER A 201 -58.90 -31.06 -19.45
C SER A 201 -60.13 -31.95 -19.68
N SER A 202 -60.03 -33.25 -19.42
CA SER A 202 -61.11 -34.23 -19.67
C SER A 202 -62.36 -34.04 -18.78
N SER A 203 -62.36 -33.06 -17.89
CA SER A 203 -63.44 -32.79 -16.93
C SER A 203 -63.61 -31.30 -16.59
N GLY A 204 -62.64 -30.44 -16.93
CA GLY A 204 -62.59 -29.07 -16.44
C GLY A 204 -62.32 -28.95 -14.93
N LEU A 205 -61.93 -30.06 -14.27
CA LEU A 205 -61.60 -30.09 -12.85
C LEU A 205 -60.41 -29.17 -12.57
N VAL A 206 -60.54 -28.33 -11.55
CA VAL A 206 -59.45 -27.57 -10.92
C VAL A 206 -59.46 -27.87 -9.44
N ALA A 207 -58.31 -28.25 -8.87
CA ALA A 207 -58.19 -28.54 -7.44
C ALA A 207 -56.97 -27.85 -6.82
N VAL A 208 -57.06 -27.55 -5.53
CA VAL A 208 -55.99 -26.97 -4.73
C VAL A 208 -55.80 -27.77 -3.45
N TYR A 209 -54.55 -28.07 -3.12
CA TYR A 209 -54.14 -28.69 -1.87
C TYR A 209 -53.18 -27.77 -1.12
N PHE A 210 -53.58 -27.34 0.09
CA PHE A 210 -52.78 -26.52 0.99
C PHE A 210 -53.22 -26.73 2.44
N ASN A 211 -52.35 -26.49 3.42
CA ASN A 211 -52.63 -26.77 4.86
C ASN A 211 -53.14 -28.20 5.13
N ARG A 212 -52.74 -29.19 4.32
CA ARG A 212 -53.25 -30.59 4.29
C ARG A 212 -54.74 -30.75 3.93
N ILE A 213 -55.41 -29.70 3.50
CA ILE A 213 -56.80 -29.68 3.01
C ILE A 213 -56.78 -29.72 1.49
N TYR A 214 -57.62 -30.57 0.90
CA TYR A 214 -57.88 -30.63 -0.55
C TYR A 214 -59.25 -30.02 -0.84
N ARG A 215 -59.33 -29.15 -1.85
CA ARG A 215 -60.54 -28.47 -2.31
C ARG A 215 -60.60 -28.53 -3.84
N GLU A 216 -61.77 -28.71 -4.41
CA GLU A 216 -61.93 -28.81 -5.87
C GLU A 216 -63.17 -28.06 -6.38
N THR A 217 -63.11 -27.66 -7.66
CA THR A 217 -64.17 -26.97 -8.40
C THR A 217 -64.13 -27.36 -9.87
N THR A 218 -65.20 -27.11 -10.62
CA THR A 218 -65.28 -27.47 -12.05
C THR A 218 -65.37 -26.21 -12.89
N CYS A 219 -64.29 -25.90 -13.61
CA CYS A 219 -64.30 -24.89 -14.66
C CYS A 219 -64.66 -25.52 -16.01
N SER A 220 -65.95 -25.73 -16.24
CA SER A 220 -66.49 -26.29 -17.49
C SER A 220 -65.96 -25.62 -18.76
N PRO A 221 -65.75 -24.27 -18.81
CA PRO A 221 -65.10 -23.62 -19.95
C PRO A 221 -63.70 -24.15 -20.28
N SER A 222 -62.93 -24.64 -19.30
CA SER A 222 -61.58 -25.21 -19.53
C SER A 222 -61.59 -26.68 -19.97
N SER A 223 -62.77 -27.29 -20.15
CA SER A 223 -62.86 -28.68 -20.60
C SER A 223 -62.48 -28.83 -22.07
N ASN A 224 -61.75 -29.90 -22.40
CA ASN A 224 -61.19 -30.20 -23.73
C ASN A 224 -60.16 -29.18 -24.28
N HIS A 225 -59.77 -28.16 -23.51
CA HIS A 225 -58.64 -27.29 -23.83
C HIS A 225 -57.30 -28.02 -23.64
N LEU A 226 -56.24 -27.52 -24.30
CA LEU A 226 -54.89 -28.10 -24.23
C LEU A 226 -53.88 -26.96 -24.07
N VAL A 227 -53.08 -26.98 -23.00
CA VAL A 227 -51.99 -26.00 -22.87
C VAL A 227 -50.93 -26.35 -23.94
N PRO A 228 -50.61 -25.46 -24.90
CA PRO A 228 -49.69 -25.75 -26.00
C PRO A 228 -48.26 -26.01 -25.52
N ALA A 229 -47.48 -26.74 -26.33
CA ALA A 229 -46.06 -27.00 -26.08
C ALA A 229 -45.16 -25.84 -26.51
N GLY A 230 -43.92 -25.80 -26.01
CA GLY A 230 -42.85 -24.94 -26.55
C GLY A 230 -42.95 -23.44 -26.23
N GLY A 231 -43.85 -23.05 -25.32
CA GLY A 231 -43.92 -21.72 -24.72
C GLY A 231 -42.91 -21.45 -23.61
N VAL A 232 -42.95 -20.24 -23.04
CA VAL A 232 -42.04 -19.76 -21.97
C VAL A 232 -42.79 -19.66 -20.64
N PHE A 233 -42.30 -20.35 -19.60
CA PHE A 233 -42.82 -20.25 -18.23
C PHE A 233 -42.00 -19.27 -17.40
N GLN A 234 -42.65 -18.35 -16.70
CA GLN A 234 -42.00 -17.39 -15.81
C GLN A 234 -42.75 -17.20 -14.49
N LEU A 235 -42.01 -16.78 -13.46
CA LEU A 235 -42.59 -16.28 -12.21
C LEU A 235 -43.13 -14.87 -12.43
N GLY A 236 -44.24 -14.54 -11.79
CA GLY A 236 -44.94 -13.27 -12.02
C GLY A 236 -45.64 -13.22 -13.38
N GLY A 237 -45.74 -12.01 -13.95
CA GLY A 237 -46.39 -11.74 -15.23
C GLY A 237 -46.29 -10.25 -15.60
N LEU A 238 -47.17 -9.77 -16.48
CA LEU A 238 -47.31 -8.32 -16.75
C LEU A 238 -47.68 -7.49 -15.50
N GLN A 239 -48.27 -8.13 -14.48
CA GLN A 239 -48.60 -7.54 -13.19
C GLN A 239 -48.32 -8.58 -12.10
N SER A 240 -47.09 -8.62 -11.59
CA SER A 240 -46.63 -9.68 -10.68
C SER A 240 -47.15 -9.56 -9.25
N PHE A 241 -47.24 -10.70 -8.58
CA PHE A 241 -47.36 -10.83 -7.12
C PHE A 241 -46.15 -10.21 -6.40
N ASN A 242 -46.39 -9.51 -5.29
CA ASN A 242 -45.36 -8.85 -4.51
C ASN A 242 -44.92 -9.72 -3.32
N GLY A 243 -43.89 -10.55 -3.53
CA GLY A 243 -43.39 -11.47 -2.53
C GLY A 243 -42.26 -12.36 -3.07
N ASN A 244 -41.96 -13.44 -2.35
CA ASN A 244 -40.94 -14.41 -2.73
C ASN A 244 -41.57 -15.79 -3.00
N MET A 245 -41.02 -16.50 -3.99
CA MET A 245 -41.40 -17.83 -4.44
C MET A 245 -40.29 -18.84 -4.11
N TYR A 246 -40.65 -20.08 -3.80
CA TYR A 246 -39.73 -21.16 -3.50
C TYR A 246 -40.28 -22.50 -4.02
N ASN A 247 -39.37 -23.44 -4.31
CA ASN A 247 -39.67 -24.85 -4.60
C ASN A 247 -40.77 -25.12 -5.65
N LEU A 248 -40.89 -24.25 -6.68
CA LEU A 248 -41.88 -24.40 -7.75
C LEU A 248 -41.50 -25.58 -8.66
N ARG A 249 -42.41 -26.55 -8.72
CA ARG A 249 -42.26 -27.83 -9.45
C ARG A 249 -43.52 -28.13 -10.25
N LEU A 250 -43.35 -28.63 -11.47
CA LEU A 250 -44.43 -28.96 -12.40
C LEU A 250 -44.35 -30.43 -12.84
N TRP A 251 -45.49 -31.11 -12.82
CA TRP A 251 -45.68 -32.45 -13.38
C TRP A 251 -46.80 -32.46 -14.42
N ASN A 252 -46.61 -33.19 -15.51
CA ASN A 252 -47.55 -33.38 -16.62
C ASN A 252 -48.71 -34.36 -16.33
N ARG A 253 -49.16 -34.42 -15.08
CA ARG A 253 -50.28 -35.26 -14.62
C ARG A 253 -50.97 -34.69 -13.39
N THR A 254 -52.22 -35.06 -13.17
CA THR A 254 -52.87 -34.92 -11.88
C THR A 254 -52.28 -35.89 -10.85
N MET A 255 -51.99 -35.41 -9.64
CA MET A 255 -51.67 -36.25 -8.47
C MET A 255 -52.92 -36.58 -7.67
N THR A 256 -52.95 -37.77 -7.07
CA THR A 256 -53.99 -38.18 -6.11
C THR A 256 -53.76 -37.57 -4.73
N LEU A 257 -54.81 -37.56 -3.89
CA LEU A 257 -54.71 -37.10 -2.49
C LEU A 257 -53.72 -37.93 -1.64
N ALA A 258 -53.45 -39.18 -2.02
CA ALA A 258 -52.43 -39.99 -1.35
C ALA A 258 -51.01 -39.50 -1.70
N GLU A 259 -50.74 -39.24 -2.97
CA GLU A 259 -49.46 -38.71 -3.45
C GLU A 259 -49.20 -37.29 -2.91
N LEU A 260 -50.21 -36.41 -2.93
CA LEU A 260 -50.11 -35.05 -2.38
C LEU A 260 -49.81 -35.04 -0.86
N LYS A 261 -50.21 -36.09 -0.12
CA LYS A 261 -49.86 -36.26 1.30
C LYS A 261 -48.44 -36.81 1.52
N ALA A 262 -47.89 -37.53 0.54
CA ALA A 262 -46.56 -38.14 0.59
C ALA A 262 -45.48 -37.29 -0.12
N LEU A 263 -45.86 -36.24 -0.85
CA LEU A 263 -44.97 -35.40 -1.64
C LEU A 263 -44.02 -34.60 -0.73
N SER A 264 -42.77 -35.07 -0.58
CA SER A 264 -41.73 -34.32 0.12
C SER A 264 -41.27 -33.11 -0.72
N CYS A 265 -40.59 -32.19 -0.05
CA CYS A 265 -40.03 -31.00 -0.71
C CYS A 265 -38.97 -31.39 -1.77
N GLY A 266 -38.26 -32.50 -1.57
CA GLY A 266 -37.14 -32.96 -2.39
C GLY A 266 -37.51 -33.78 -3.63
N VAL A 267 -38.77 -34.23 -3.77
CA VAL A 267 -39.23 -34.94 -4.98
C VAL A 267 -39.15 -34.01 -6.19
N ALA A 268 -38.48 -34.46 -7.25
CA ALA A 268 -38.29 -33.66 -8.47
C ALA A 268 -39.57 -33.55 -9.33
N GLY A 269 -39.77 -32.38 -9.96
CA GLY A 269 -40.77 -32.18 -11.00
C GLY A 269 -40.49 -32.97 -12.28
N SER A 270 -41.53 -33.48 -12.96
CA SER A 270 -41.36 -34.21 -14.24
C SER A 270 -41.29 -33.30 -15.48
N VAL A 271 -41.54 -31.99 -15.31
CA VAL A 271 -41.47 -30.97 -16.39
C VAL A 271 -40.59 -29.78 -15.99
N ILE A 272 -40.77 -29.28 -14.77
CA ILE A 272 -39.94 -28.20 -14.18
C ILE A 272 -39.60 -28.62 -12.76
N ASP A 273 -38.32 -28.61 -12.38
CA ASP A 273 -37.89 -28.76 -10.98
C ASP A 273 -37.26 -27.47 -10.44
N TRP A 274 -37.16 -27.33 -9.11
CA TRP A 274 -36.53 -26.16 -8.47
C TRP A 274 -35.00 -26.32 -8.35
N ASP A 275 -34.35 -26.52 -9.50
CA ASP A 275 -32.90 -26.63 -9.64
C ASP A 275 -32.32 -25.61 -10.65
N ASN A 276 -31.05 -25.23 -10.48
CA ASN A 276 -30.34 -24.28 -11.34
C ASN A 276 -30.29 -24.70 -12.83
N SER A 277 -30.39 -25.99 -13.15
CA SER A 277 -30.44 -26.47 -14.55
C SER A 277 -31.78 -26.17 -15.25
N PHE A 278 -32.84 -25.89 -14.49
CA PHE A 278 -34.19 -25.63 -15.02
C PHE A 278 -34.54 -24.13 -15.12
N TRP A 279 -33.83 -23.24 -14.42
CA TRP A 279 -34.23 -21.83 -14.27
C TRP A 279 -33.13 -20.84 -14.66
N SER A 280 -33.53 -19.79 -15.39
CA SER A 280 -32.77 -18.57 -15.58
C SER A 280 -33.26 -17.51 -14.58
N ILE A 281 -32.47 -17.29 -13.53
CA ILE A 281 -32.82 -16.45 -12.38
C ILE A 281 -31.88 -15.25 -12.33
N PRO A 282 -32.38 -14.00 -12.45
CA PRO A 282 -31.59 -12.81 -12.16
C PRO A 282 -31.07 -12.86 -10.72
N SER A 283 -29.75 -12.84 -10.54
CA SER A 283 -29.10 -13.09 -9.25
C SER A 283 -29.37 -12.02 -8.18
N SER A 284 -29.93 -10.87 -8.55
CA SER A 284 -30.48 -9.85 -7.64
C SER A 284 -31.83 -10.23 -7.01
N LEU A 285 -32.45 -11.35 -7.44
CA LEU A 285 -33.73 -11.84 -6.94
C LEU A 285 -33.61 -13.10 -6.07
N ALA A 286 -32.51 -13.86 -6.20
CA ALA A 286 -32.27 -15.06 -5.39
C ALA A 286 -31.74 -14.68 -3.99
N GLN A 287 -32.29 -15.29 -2.95
CA GLN A 287 -31.94 -15.04 -1.54
C GLN A 287 -31.79 -16.37 -0.82
N THR A 288 -30.60 -16.64 -0.27
CA THR A 288 -30.36 -17.82 0.58
C THR A 288 -31.09 -17.68 1.91
N ASP A 289 -31.85 -18.70 2.30
CA ASP A 289 -32.61 -18.74 3.54
C ASP A 289 -32.58 -20.16 4.11
N ASN A 290 -32.15 -20.27 5.37
CA ASN A 290 -31.96 -21.55 6.07
C ASN A 290 -33.24 -22.05 6.78
N THR A 291 -34.37 -21.34 6.62
CA THR A 291 -35.69 -21.72 7.15
C THR A 291 -36.60 -22.37 6.09
N LEU A 292 -36.08 -22.59 4.89
CA LEU A 292 -36.82 -23.14 3.75
C LEU A 292 -37.02 -24.66 3.87
N SER A 293 -38.12 -25.17 3.30
CA SER A 293 -38.54 -26.57 3.50
C SER A 293 -37.52 -27.65 3.06
N CYS A 294 -36.51 -27.32 2.24
CA CYS A 294 -35.41 -28.22 1.88
C CYS A 294 -34.00 -27.76 2.31
N SER A 295 -33.84 -26.67 3.08
CA SER A 295 -32.50 -26.12 3.36
C SER A 295 -31.75 -26.87 4.48
N ALA A 296 -31.35 -28.11 4.22
CA ALA A 296 -30.47 -28.92 5.06
C ALA A 296 -29.55 -29.83 4.22
N SER A 297 -28.35 -30.11 4.73
CA SER A 297 -27.34 -30.96 4.07
C SER A 297 -27.72 -32.45 4.09
N PRO A 298 -27.16 -33.29 3.18
CA PRO A 298 -27.51 -34.70 3.10
C PRO A 298 -27.14 -35.46 4.38
N SER A 299 -28.15 -35.98 5.07
CA SER A 299 -28.03 -36.96 6.14
C SER A 299 -28.58 -38.33 5.72
N ASP A 300 -28.33 -38.73 4.47
CA ASP A 300 -28.58 -40.09 3.97
C ASP A 300 -27.49 -41.05 4.46
N SER A 301 -27.45 -41.28 5.77
CA SER A 301 -26.96 -42.54 6.33
C SER A 301 -28.18 -43.47 6.54
N PRO A 302 -28.21 -44.69 5.96
CA PRO A 302 -29.39 -45.53 6.02
C PRO A 302 -29.71 -45.95 7.46
N GLU A 303 -31.00 -45.94 7.83
CA GLU A 303 -31.44 -46.35 9.16
C GLU A 303 -31.07 -47.81 9.45
N LEU A 304 -30.33 -48.02 10.54
CA LEU A 304 -30.14 -49.33 11.15
C LEU A 304 -30.86 -49.34 12.50
N GLY A 305 -32.15 -49.71 12.46
CA GLY A 305 -33.07 -49.57 13.58
C GLY A 305 -32.73 -50.44 14.79
N HIS A 306 -33.08 -49.95 15.98
CA HIS A 306 -33.02 -50.75 17.21
C HIS A 306 -34.17 -51.77 17.27
N GLY A 307 -33.87 -53.03 16.94
CA GLY A 307 -34.67 -54.20 17.26
C GLY A 307 -33.84 -55.15 18.13
N SER A 308 -34.38 -55.55 19.29
CA SER A 308 -33.63 -56.32 20.30
C SER A 308 -33.91 -57.83 20.25
N SER A 309 -33.17 -58.58 21.07
CA SER A 309 -33.22 -60.04 21.29
C SER A 309 -32.54 -60.92 20.23
N ALA A 310 -32.20 -62.15 20.64
CA ALA A 310 -31.28 -63.04 19.94
C ALA A 310 -31.91 -64.41 19.67
N ALA A 311 -31.44 -65.10 18.62
CA ALA A 311 -30.84 -66.44 18.71
C ALA A 311 -30.70 -67.09 17.32
N SER A 312 -29.49 -67.56 16.96
CA SER A 312 -29.20 -69.02 16.84
C SER A 312 -27.93 -69.33 16.04
N SER A 313 -27.08 -70.20 16.59
CA SER A 313 -26.27 -71.20 15.86
C SER A 313 -24.99 -70.71 15.11
N PRO A 314 -23.97 -71.59 14.91
CA PRO A 314 -22.62 -71.24 15.38
C PRO A 314 -21.45 -71.46 14.38
N ILE A 315 -20.23 -71.64 14.93
CA ILE A 315 -18.90 -71.42 14.33
C ILE A 315 -18.30 -72.69 13.68
N THR A 316 -17.18 -72.53 12.96
CA THR A 316 -16.22 -73.53 12.40
C THR A 316 -16.52 -74.05 10.99
N SER A 317 -15.52 -74.40 10.14
CA SER A 317 -14.07 -74.62 10.35
C SER A 317 -13.20 -74.25 9.12
N SER A 318 -11.90 -73.96 9.36
CA SER A 318 -10.63 -74.30 8.63
C SER A 318 -10.60 -74.67 7.11
N SER A 319 -9.49 -74.68 6.36
CA SER A 319 -8.03 -74.78 6.66
C SER A 319 -7.15 -74.33 5.47
N ASP A 320 -5.82 -74.26 5.69
CA ASP A 320 -4.73 -74.15 4.69
C ASP A 320 -4.86 -75.14 3.50
N SER A 321 -4.25 -74.92 2.32
CA SER A 321 -2.77 -75.00 2.12
C SER A 321 -2.32 -75.02 0.64
N THR A 322 -0.98 -74.98 0.42
CA THR A 322 -0.15 -75.43 -0.74
C THR A 322 0.30 -74.43 -1.83
N ASN A 323 1.50 -74.71 -2.36
CA ASN A 323 2.28 -73.98 -3.38
C ASN A 323 2.26 -74.70 -4.74
N THR A 324 2.58 -74.01 -5.86
CA THR A 324 3.65 -74.42 -6.84
C THR A 324 3.92 -73.36 -7.94
N SER A 325 5.09 -72.71 -7.87
CA SER A 325 6.15 -72.50 -8.92
C SER A 325 5.90 -72.39 -10.46
N HIS A 326 6.82 -71.64 -11.12
CA HIS A 326 7.25 -71.65 -12.56
C HIS A 326 6.42 -70.81 -13.59
N ASP A 327 6.99 -70.14 -14.65
CA ASP A 327 8.40 -69.99 -15.07
C ASP A 327 8.75 -68.83 -16.09
N THR A 328 10.01 -68.34 -16.00
CA THR A 328 10.96 -67.81 -17.05
C THR A 328 10.70 -66.68 -18.09
N ASN A 329 11.82 -65.98 -18.42
CA ASN A 329 12.21 -65.19 -19.63
C ASN A 329 11.51 -63.83 -19.94
N ALA A 330 12.12 -62.67 -20.29
CA ALA A 330 13.47 -62.19 -20.71
C ALA A 330 13.75 -62.05 -22.23
N ILE A 331 14.19 -60.85 -22.71
CA ILE A 331 15.20 -60.55 -23.79
C ILE A 331 15.27 -59.05 -24.24
N THR A 332 16.50 -58.49 -24.33
CA THR A 332 16.99 -57.24 -25.02
C THR A 332 16.36 -55.85 -24.70
N ASP A 333 17.06 -54.70 -24.84
CA ASP A 333 18.26 -54.37 -25.65
C ASP A 333 19.31 -53.44 -24.98
N ALA A 334 20.49 -53.27 -25.60
CA ALA A 334 21.65 -52.45 -25.13
C ALA A 334 21.67 -51.01 -25.73
N ASN A 335 22.55 -50.03 -25.43
CA ASN A 335 23.92 -49.89 -24.86
C ASN A 335 23.95 -48.67 -23.89
N GLY A 336 24.95 -48.31 -23.06
CA GLY A 336 26.39 -48.57 -22.90
C GLY A 336 27.04 -47.29 -22.30
N THR A 337 28.21 -47.22 -21.63
CA THR A 337 29.28 -48.19 -21.31
C THR A 337 30.26 -47.58 -20.26
N ILE A 338 30.87 -48.42 -19.39
CA ILE A 338 32.27 -48.31 -18.84
C ILE A 338 32.59 -47.13 -17.86
N THR A 339 33.26 -47.24 -16.69
CA THR A 339 33.79 -48.33 -15.81
C THR A 339 33.96 -47.78 -14.37
N ALA A 340 33.63 -48.49 -13.27
CA ALA A 340 34.49 -49.38 -12.42
C ALA A 340 35.65 -48.67 -11.65
N SER A 341 36.11 -49.04 -10.44
CA SER A 341 35.83 -50.09 -9.41
C SER A 341 36.38 -49.60 -8.02
N ALA A 342 36.44 -50.27 -6.85
CA ALA A 342 36.16 -51.63 -6.34
C ALA A 342 35.90 -51.60 -4.79
N ALA A 343 35.72 -52.75 -4.12
CA ALA A 343 35.59 -52.93 -2.65
C ALA A 343 35.86 -54.41 -2.24
N PRO A 344 35.69 -54.87 -0.97
CA PRO A 344 35.87 -54.25 0.35
C PRO A 344 37.13 -54.86 1.05
N PRO A 345 37.18 -55.89 1.96
CA PRO A 345 36.31 -56.42 3.04
C PRO A 345 37.00 -56.61 4.45
N SER A 346 36.25 -57.15 5.43
CA SER A 346 36.67 -57.82 6.69
C SER A 346 37.23 -56.98 7.88
N SER A 347 36.97 -57.29 9.16
CA SER A 347 35.90 -58.13 9.79
C SER A 347 35.84 -57.92 11.32
N ASN A 348 34.64 -57.89 11.91
CA ASN A 348 34.44 -58.04 13.36
C ASN A 348 34.75 -59.48 13.84
N PRO A 349 34.97 -59.68 15.15
CA PRO A 349 33.92 -60.33 15.94
C PRO A 349 33.56 -59.57 17.22
N ALA A 350 32.49 -60.00 17.91
CA ALA A 350 31.84 -59.29 19.02
C ALA A 350 31.91 -60.04 20.36
N ASN A 351 31.58 -59.34 21.45
CA ASN A 351 30.88 -59.87 22.63
C ASN A 351 30.26 -58.70 23.43
N VAL A 352 28.96 -58.70 23.74
CA VAL A 352 28.35 -59.19 25.00
C VAL A 352 28.63 -58.27 26.21
N SER A 353 27.67 -57.79 27.01
CA SER A 353 26.26 -57.33 26.82
C SER A 353 25.65 -57.07 28.22
N SER A 354 24.91 -55.97 28.42
CA SER A 354 23.92 -55.85 29.51
C SER A 354 23.00 -54.66 29.28
N ALA A 355 21.67 -54.85 29.28
CA ALA A 355 20.70 -53.80 29.03
C ALA A 355 19.43 -53.95 29.90
N SER A 356 19.02 -52.85 30.52
CA SER A 356 17.74 -52.64 31.25
C SER A 356 17.74 -51.18 31.77
N SER A 357 16.64 -50.43 31.84
CA SER A 357 15.23 -50.76 31.58
C SER A 357 14.40 -49.50 31.31
N THR A 358 13.44 -49.58 30.39
CA THR A 358 12.11 -48.94 30.57
C THR A 358 11.16 -49.95 31.23
N PRO A 359 10.09 -49.49 31.91
CA PRO A 359 8.77 -49.63 31.28
C PRO A 359 7.81 -48.46 31.56
N GLN A 360 6.66 -48.47 30.87
CA GLN A 360 5.48 -47.60 31.11
C GLN A 360 4.46 -48.33 32.02
N ALA A 361 3.59 -47.58 32.73
CA ALA A 361 2.19 -47.97 32.96
C ALA A 361 1.29 -46.83 33.52
N GLU A 362 0.20 -46.57 32.79
CA GLU A 362 -1.19 -46.39 33.28
C GLU A 362 -1.67 -45.20 34.17
N GLN A 363 -3.01 -45.08 34.14
CA GLN A 363 -3.94 -44.06 34.64
C GLN A 363 -4.49 -44.46 36.05
N PRO A 364 -5.35 -43.69 36.80
CA PRO A 364 -6.50 -42.90 36.32
C PRO A 364 -6.80 -41.60 37.12
N ALA A 365 -8.09 -41.26 37.31
CA ALA A 365 -8.58 -39.88 37.42
C ALA A 365 -9.47 -39.57 38.65
N ASN A 366 -9.85 -38.28 38.73
CA ASN A 366 -11.17 -37.75 39.12
C ASN A 366 -11.36 -37.14 40.54
N ILE A 367 -12.23 -36.11 40.63
CA ILE A 367 -12.80 -35.47 41.85
C ILE A 367 -11.76 -34.60 42.63
N THR A 368 -12.00 -33.36 43.12
CA THR A 368 -13.21 -32.67 43.65
C THR A 368 -13.19 -31.15 43.33
N ALA A 369 -14.24 -30.40 43.69
CA ALA A 369 -14.27 -28.93 43.77
C ALA A 369 -14.85 -28.46 45.13
N VAL A 370 -14.75 -27.15 45.46
CA VAL A 370 -15.36 -26.47 46.65
C VAL A 370 -14.63 -26.82 47.99
N SER A 371 -14.44 -25.98 49.04
CA SER A 371 -14.87 -24.61 49.42
C SER A 371 -13.83 -23.84 50.29
N SER A 372 -14.13 -22.56 50.53
CA SER A 372 -13.54 -21.54 51.44
C SER A 372 -13.26 -21.89 52.93
N ALA A 373 -12.17 -21.32 53.48
CA ALA A 373 -11.96 -20.86 54.88
C ALA A 373 -10.55 -20.22 55.03
N ALA A 374 -10.20 -19.32 55.95
CA ALA A 374 -10.97 -18.37 56.78
C ALA A 374 -10.06 -17.24 57.34
N THR A 375 -10.70 -16.24 57.96
CA THR A 375 -10.23 -15.08 58.77
C THR A 375 -8.83 -15.05 59.43
N ASN A 376 -8.24 -13.84 59.42
CA ASN A 376 -7.46 -13.16 60.48
C ASN A 376 -6.17 -13.80 61.06
N HIS A 377 -5.09 -13.01 61.11
CA HIS A 377 -4.56 -12.48 62.39
C HIS A 377 -3.62 -11.28 62.19
N THR A 378 -3.54 -10.40 63.19
CA THR A 378 -2.67 -9.20 63.23
C THR A 378 -1.88 -9.11 64.54
N ALA A 379 -0.59 -8.75 64.45
CA ALA A 379 0.25 -8.06 65.45
C ALA A 379 1.64 -7.84 64.80
N THR A 380 2.30 -6.66 64.68
CA THR A 380 2.49 -5.43 65.48
C THR A 380 3.53 -5.50 66.61
N ASN A 381 4.68 -4.86 66.38
CA ASN A 381 5.39 -3.89 67.27
C ASN A 381 6.56 -3.29 66.45
N ALA A 382 6.79 -1.97 66.32
CA ALA A 382 7.09 -0.94 67.34
C ALA A 382 8.52 -1.07 67.90
N THR A 383 9.37 -0.02 68.05
CA THR A 383 9.32 1.45 67.74
C THR A 383 10.80 1.94 67.53
N THR A 384 11.22 3.20 67.32
CA THR A 384 10.75 4.55 67.74
C THR A 384 11.36 5.66 66.86
N HIS A 385 10.86 6.90 66.96
CA HIS A 385 11.44 8.13 66.37
C HIS A 385 12.46 8.84 67.29
N VAL A 386 13.19 9.83 66.76
CA VAL A 386 13.16 11.25 67.20
C VAL A 386 13.73 12.18 66.10
N SER A 387 13.27 13.44 66.07
CA SER A 387 13.55 14.49 65.04
C SER A 387 14.43 15.64 65.62
N LEU A 388 14.61 16.88 65.09
CA LEU A 388 13.78 17.82 64.31
C LEU A 388 14.62 19.08 63.89
N VAL A 389 13.99 20.08 63.22
CA VAL A 389 14.42 21.50 62.95
C VAL A 389 15.47 21.74 61.82
N VAL A 390 15.58 22.90 61.11
CA VAL A 390 14.66 23.90 60.46
C VAL A 390 15.51 25.08 59.88
N SER A 391 15.20 25.87 58.83
CA SER A 391 14.54 25.66 57.51
C SER A 391 14.53 26.95 56.63
N SER A 392 14.61 26.84 55.28
CA SER A 392 14.16 27.83 54.23
C SER A 392 14.96 29.15 54.02
N PRO A 393 14.72 30.00 52.96
CA PRO A 393 13.74 29.94 51.85
C PRO A 393 14.25 30.32 50.40
N GLN A 394 13.32 30.37 49.40
CA GLN A 394 13.39 30.94 48.01
C GLN A 394 14.16 30.18 46.90
N THR A 395 13.75 30.09 45.60
CA THR A 395 12.43 30.16 44.88
C THR A 395 12.48 29.48 43.46
N LEU A 396 11.31 29.31 42.82
CA LEU A 396 10.95 28.75 41.47
C LEU A 396 11.77 29.22 40.23
N PRO A 397 11.57 28.68 38.97
CA PRO A 397 10.47 27.83 38.43
C PRO A 397 10.92 26.53 37.67
N GLY A 398 10.05 25.64 37.16
CA GLY A 398 8.58 25.52 37.31
C GLY A 398 7.95 24.54 36.29
N THR A 399 6.92 23.79 36.69
CA THR A 399 6.10 22.87 35.86
C THR A 399 4.65 22.92 36.30
N THR A 400 3.70 22.90 35.35
CA THR A 400 2.25 22.98 35.62
C THR A 400 1.62 21.63 35.97
N PRO A 401 0.94 21.49 37.13
CA PRO A 401 0.24 20.25 37.50
C PRO A 401 -1.18 20.18 36.91
N GLN A 402 -1.61 18.97 36.57
CA GLN A 402 -3.00 18.65 36.18
C GLN A 402 -3.74 18.04 37.40
N PRO A 403 -5.01 18.41 37.68
CA PRO A 403 -5.69 18.03 38.92
C PRO A 403 -6.16 16.56 38.94
N PRO A 404 -6.38 15.98 40.14
CA PRO A 404 -6.83 14.59 40.29
C PRO A 404 -8.32 14.43 39.94
N PHE A 405 -8.64 13.41 39.14
CA PHE A 405 -10.03 13.02 38.90
C PHE A 405 -10.59 12.23 40.09
N LEU A 406 -11.80 12.59 40.53
CA LEU A 406 -12.55 11.81 41.51
C LEU A 406 -13.00 10.47 40.92
N THR A 407 -12.86 9.40 41.69
CA THR A 407 -13.49 8.12 41.41
C THR A 407 -14.94 8.12 41.90
N THR A 408 -15.90 8.01 40.97
CA THR A 408 -17.31 7.75 41.28
C THR A 408 -17.72 6.39 40.73
N ASN A 409 -17.85 5.41 41.62
CA ASN A 409 -18.34 4.07 41.29
C ASN A 409 -19.82 4.13 40.88
N HIS A 410 -20.12 3.81 39.61
CA HIS A 410 -21.27 2.99 39.21
C HIS A 410 -21.20 2.69 37.71
N LEU A 411 -20.69 1.52 37.33
CA LEU A 411 -20.71 1.04 35.95
C LEU A 411 -21.85 0.02 35.83
N MET A 412 -22.80 0.26 34.91
CA MET A 412 -23.88 -0.69 34.65
C MET A 412 -23.34 -1.88 33.86
N THR A 413 -23.16 -3.02 34.53
CA THR A 413 -22.61 -4.23 33.93
C THR A 413 -23.61 -5.39 33.99
N ASN A 414 -23.83 -6.01 32.83
CA ASN A 414 -24.35 -7.39 32.73
C ASN A 414 -23.32 -8.31 32.05
N ILE A 415 -22.04 -7.93 32.19
CA ILE A 415 -20.87 -8.55 31.56
C ILE A 415 -19.74 -8.53 32.60
N SER A 416 -19.21 -9.70 32.95
CA SER A 416 -18.07 -9.85 33.86
C SER A 416 -16.72 -9.77 33.12
N ASP A 417 -15.69 -9.40 33.87
CA ASP A 417 -14.30 -9.10 33.52
C ASP A 417 -13.65 -9.66 32.23
N THR A 418 -12.90 -8.78 31.59
CA THR A 418 -11.68 -8.98 30.76
C THR A 418 -11.72 -9.86 29.50
N ALA A 419 -12.53 -10.92 29.40
CA ALA A 419 -12.52 -11.83 28.25
C ALA A 419 -13.34 -11.32 27.06
N SER A 420 -14.44 -10.61 27.33
CA SER A 420 -15.51 -10.28 26.36
C SER A 420 -15.20 -9.09 25.44
N SER A 421 -14.22 -8.24 25.78
CA SER A 421 -13.90 -7.02 25.02
C SER A 421 -13.34 -7.29 23.62
N ARG A 422 -12.92 -8.52 23.32
CA ARG A 422 -12.40 -8.93 22.00
C ARG A 422 -13.48 -9.14 20.93
N GLU A 423 -14.74 -9.28 21.34
CA GLU A 423 -15.88 -9.61 20.46
C GLU A 423 -16.91 -8.47 20.33
N GLY A 424 -16.73 -7.37 21.05
CA GLY A 424 -17.55 -6.17 20.94
C GLY A 424 -17.05 -5.19 19.88
N LEU A 425 -17.97 -4.51 19.20
CA LEU A 425 -17.68 -3.34 18.38
C LEU A 425 -17.86 -2.08 19.24
N PHE A 426 -16.96 -1.11 19.07
CA PHE A 426 -16.97 0.16 19.80
C PHE A 426 -17.69 1.24 18.98
N TYR A 427 -18.61 1.99 19.60
CA TYR A 427 -19.36 3.06 18.95
C TYR A 427 -19.24 4.35 19.76
N GLY A 428 -18.69 5.39 19.16
CA GLY A 428 -18.74 6.75 19.67
C GLY A 428 -20.12 7.35 19.37
N VAL A 429 -20.87 7.69 20.42
CA VAL A 429 -22.18 8.33 20.32
C VAL A 429 -22.08 9.75 20.87
N PHE A 430 -22.66 10.70 20.14
CA PHE A 430 -22.64 12.12 20.43
C PHE A 430 -24.07 12.64 20.36
N LEU A 431 -24.50 13.43 21.35
CA LEU A 431 -25.85 14.01 21.39
C LEU A 431 -25.89 15.27 22.27
N LEU A 432 -26.82 16.19 21.98
CA LEU A 432 -27.13 17.33 22.84
C LEU A 432 -28.41 17.07 23.63
N VAL A 433 -28.34 17.34 24.93
CA VAL A 433 -29.48 17.30 25.86
C VAL A 433 -29.79 18.70 26.37
N GLU A 434 -31.06 19.06 26.38
CA GLU A 434 -31.56 20.22 27.11
C GLU A 434 -32.24 19.76 28.42
N SER A 435 -31.83 20.36 29.54
CA SER A 435 -32.42 20.11 30.86
C SER A 435 -32.04 21.19 31.87
N GLU A 436 -33.00 21.61 32.69
CA GLU A 436 -32.80 22.55 33.81
C GLU A 436 -32.05 21.94 35.02
N ARG A 437 -31.61 20.68 34.90
CA ARG A 437 -30.97 19.90 35.97
C ARG A 437 -29.46 20.03 35.95
N SER A 438 -28.81 19.64 37.04
CA SER A 438 -27.35 19.59 37.13
C SER A 438 -26.73 18.45 36.32
N GLN A 439 -25.47 18.63 35.92
CA GLN A 439 -24.64 17.68 35.15
C GLN A 439 -24.75 16.22 35.65
N GLN A 440 -24.59 15.98 36.96
CA GLN A 440 -24.73 14.63 37.56
C GLN A 440 -26.15 14.04 37.48
N ALA A 441 -27.19 14.88 37.42
CA ALA A 441 -28.57 14.41 37.25
C ALA A 441 -28.86 14.07 35.77
N VAL A 442 -28.26 14.81 34.84
CA VAL A 442 -28.30 14.52 33.40
C VAL A 442 -27.57 13.21 33.09
N GLU A 443 -26.36 13.03 33.64
CA GLU A 443 -25.57 11.80 33.59
C GLU A 443 -26.35 10.56 34.06
N ARG A 444 -26.95 10.61 35.26
CA ARG A 444 -27.75 9.49 35.80
C ARG A 444 -28.98 9.18 34.95
N ALA A 445 -29.64 10.20 34.41
CA ALA A 445 -30.81 10.03 33.54
C ALA A 445 -30.43 9.41 32.17
N LEU A 446 -29.29 9.80 31.60
CA LEU A 446 -28.74 9.19 30.38
C LEU A 446 -28.33 7.73 30.60
N ALA A 447 -27.68 7.39 31.71
CA ALA A 447 -27.33 6.00 32.03
C ALA A 447 -28.58 5.11 32.14
N LEU A 448 -29.64 5.60 32.81
CA LEU A 448 -30.93 4.90 32.88
C LEU A 448 -31.59 4.75 31.50
N TRP A 449 -31.53 5.77 30.65
CA TRP A 449 -32.08 5.74 29.29
C TRP A 449 -31.33 4.76 28.37
N LEU A 450 -30.00 4.72 28.43
CA LEU A 450 -29.19 3.74 27.69
C LEU A 450 -29.59 2.31 28.07
N ASN A 451 -29.72 2.03 29.37
CA ASN A 451 -30.14 0.72 29.88
C ASN A 451 -31.55 0.34 29.43
N GLN A 452 -32.52 1.28 29.45
CA GLN A 452 -33.87 1.06 28.90
C GLN A 452 -33.91 0.93 27.37
N THR A 453 -32.93 1.50 26.66
CA THR A 453 -32.87 1.46 25.20
C THR A 453 -32.25 0.17 24.69
N PHE A 454 -31.18 -0.30 25.33
CA PHE A 454 -30.46 -1.53 24.97
C PHE A 454 -30.79 -2.73 25.87
N GLN A 455 -31.91 -2.69 26.60
CA GLN A 455 -32.33 -3.75 27.54
C GLN A 455 -32.37 -5.16 26.93
N ASP A 456 -32.67 -5.27 25.62
CA ASP A 456 -32.75 -6.54 24.89
C ASP A 456 -31.39 -6.99 24.30
N TRP A 457 -30.33 -6.18 24.44
CA TRP A 457 -29.03 -6.35 23.75
C TRP A 457 -27.88 -6.52 24.75
N THR A 458 -26.84 -7.25 24.36
CA THR A 458 -25.58 -7.31 25.12
C THR A 458 -24.74 -6.08 24.81
N PHE A 459 -24.75 -5.11 25.75
CA PHE A 459 -24.00 -3.87 25.65
C PHE A 459 -23.23 -3.55 26.94
N ALA A 460 -22.23 -2.67 26.82
CA ALA A 460 -21.55 -2.00 27.92
C ALA A 460 -21.21 -0.54 27.56
N VAL A 461 -20.82 0.26 28.55
CA VAL A 461 -20.35 1.65 28.38
C VAL A 461 -18.90 1.72 28.87
N ASP A 462 -17.95 1.96 27.97
CA ASP A 462 -16.50 2.00 28.27
C ASP A 462 -16.04 3.42 28.67
N HIS A 463 -16.72 4.45 28.17
CA HIS A 463 -16.48 5.85 28.54
C HIS A 463 -17.76 6.68 28.44
N PHE A 464 -17.88 7.72 29.27
CA PHE A 464 -19.03 8.61 29.33
C PHE A 464 -18.57 10.00 29.81
N ARG A 465 -19.00 11.06 29.12
CA ARG A 465 -18.64 12.45 29.39
C ARG A 465 -19.82 13.37 29.07
N VAL A 466 -20.11 14.32 29.97
CA VAL A 466 -21.18 15.31 29.81
C VAL A 466 -20.62 16.68 30.16
N ASP A 467 -20.51 17.58 29.18
CA ASP A 467 -19.97 18.93 29.35
C ASP A 467 -21.09 19.97 29.13
N LEU A 468 -21.13 21.01 29.98
CA LEU A 468 -22.06 22.13 29.81
C LEU A 468 -21.61 22.99 28.62
N THR A 469 -22.50 23.22 27.66
CA THR A 469 -22.25 24.14 26.53
C THR A 469 -22.74 25.55 26.87
N GLY A 470 -22.35 26.56 26.08
CA GLY A 470 -22.51 27.99 26.43
C GLY A 470 -23.95 28.55 26.55
N GLY A 471 -24.98 27.71 26.51
CA GLY A 471 -26.37 28.08 26.83
C GLY A 471 -26.79 27.50 28.18
N SER A 472 -27.56 28.26 28.97
CA SER A 472 -27.78 28.02 30.41
C SER A 472 -28.23 26.61 30.84
N PHE A 473 -28.78 25.79 29.93
CA PHE A 473 -29.38 24.49 30.21
C PHE A 473 -29.07 23.42 29.13
N SER A 474 -27.99 23.56 28.36
CA SER A 474 -27.65 22.65 27.25
C SER A 474 -26.33 21.90 27.49
N TYR A 475 -26.38 20.58 27.39
CA TYR A 475 -25.28 19.66 27.70
C TYR A 475 -24.85 18.85 26.47
N SER A 476 -23.57 18.91 26.13
CA SER A 476 -22.94 18.04 25.13
C SER A 476 -22.58 16.72 25.80
N CYS A 477 -23.15 15.63 25.29
CA CYS A 477 -22.98 14.29 25.86
C CYS A 477 -22.22 13.42 24.85
N GLN A 478 -21.10 12.86 25.29
CA GLN A 478 -20.24 11.96 24.52
C GLN A 478 -20.14 10.64 25.27
N LEU A 479 -20.38 9.52 24.60
CA LEU A 479 -20.37 8.21 25.23
C LEU A 479 -19.90 7.11 24.28
N LEU A 480 -19.13 6.16 24.82
CA LEU A 480 -18.50 5.07 24.08
C LEU A 480 -19.17 3.75 24.46
N LEU A 481 -20.02 3.26 23.55
CA LEU A 481 -20.73 1.99 23.71
C LEU A 481 -19.89 0.83 23.17
N VAL A 482 -20.02 -0.33 23.81
CA VAL A 482 -19.53 -1.61 23.30
C VAL A 482 -20.74 -2.51 23.06
N ILE A 483 -20.96 -2.94 21.81
CA ILE A 483 -22.12 -3.75 21.41
C ILE A 483 -21.66 -4.94 20.56
N ARG A 484 -22.21 -6.13 20.82
CA ARG A 484 -21.84 -7.36 20.10
C ARG A 484 -22.61 -7.50 18.77
N SER A 485 -21.87 -7.52 17.66
CA SER A 485 -22.37 -7.91 16.32
C SER A 485 -23.65 -7.18 15.83
N ARG A 486 -23.55 -5.85 15.67
CA ARG A 486 -24.58 -4.99 15.07
C ARG A 486 -23.96 -4.02 14.07
N SER A 487 -24.76 -3.47 13.15
CA SER A 487 -24.34 -2.36 12.28
C SER A 487 -24.51 -1.00 12.97
N GLU A 488 -23.82 0.02 12.47
CA GLU A 488 -24.01 1.41 12.93
C GLU A 488 -25.46 1.88 12.74
N ALA A 489 -26.13 1.44 11.66
CA ALA A 489 -27.51 1.74 11.37
C ALA A 489 -28.48 1.15 12.43
N ASP A 490 -28.28 -0.11 12.85
CA ASP A 490 -29.09 -0.73 13.90
C ASP A 490 -29.00 0.07 15.22
N VAL A 491 -27.79 0.50 15.58
CA VAL A 491 -27.54 1.29 16.80
C VAL A 491 -28.19 2.68 16.70
N MET A 492 -28.06 3.34 15.55
CA MET A 492 -28.65 4.65 15.28
C MET A 492 -30.19 4.59 15.32
N GLU A 493 -30.82 3.63 14.62
CA GLU A 493 -32.27 3.47 14.60
C GLU A 493 -32.81 3.15 16.01
N ARG A 494 -32.13 2.27 16.75
CA ARG A 494 -32.51 1.90 18.12
C ARG A 494 -32.48 3.11 19.06
N LEU A 495 -31.45 3.97 18.98
CA LEU A 495 -31.37 5.21 19.75
C LEU A 495 -32.45 6.22 19.32
N LEU A 496 -32.61 6.46 18.01
CA LEU A 496 -33.62 7.38 17.46
C LEU A 496 -35.03 7.01 17.91
N SER A 497 -35.38 5.71 17.90
CA SER A 497 -36.69 5.20 18.31
C SER A 497 -37.11 5.55 19.74
N ARG A 498 -36.16 5.95 20.61
CA ARG A 498 -36.40 6.30 22.01
C ARG A 498 -35.93 7.72 22.39
N THR A 499 -35.76 8.62 21.43
CA THR A 499 -35.42 10.04 21.67
C THR A 499 -36.56 10.87 22.27
N GLY A 500 -37.82 10.44 22.10
CA GLY A 500 -38.99 11.31 22.27
C GLY A 500 -39.27 11.87 23.67
N LEU A 501 -38.72 11.28 24.74
CA LEU A 501 -38.73 11.82 26.10
C LEU A 501 -37.81 10.98 27.01
N ILE A 502 -36.68 11.54 27.45
CA ILE A 502 -35.92 10.93 28.55
C ILE A 502 -36.61 11.31 29.86
N GLY A 503 -36.85 10.30 30.70
CA GLY A 503 -37.73 10.41 31.87
C GLY A 503 -37.37 11.58 32.80
N THR A 504 -38.39 12.36 33.18
CA THR A 504 -38.31 13.50 34.11
C THR A 504 -37.53 14.73 33.60
N GLY A 505 -37.74 15.14 32.35
CA GLY A 505 -37.37 16.48 31.87
C GLY A 505 -35.96 16.59 31.28
N LEU A 506 -35.56 15.57 30.52
CA LEU A 506 -34.45 15.65 29.57
C LEU A 506 -35.03 15.54 28.16
N GLN A 507 -34.70 16.49 27.29
CA GLN A 507 -35.02 16.43 25.86
C GLN A 507 -33.74 16.25 25.06
N VAL A 508 -33.63 15.16 24.31
CA VAL A 508 -32.56 14.96 23.32
C VAL A 508 -32.95 15.69 22.05
N GLN A 509 -32.08 16.53 21.51
CA GLN A 509 -32.28 17.14 20.20
C GLN A 509 -32.06 16.08 19.11
N PRO A 510 -33.09 15.60 18.36
CA PRO A 510 -32.93 14.44 17.49
C PRO A 510 -31.93 14.68 16.34
N ASN A 511 -31.89 15.93 15.84
CA ASN A 511 -30.96 16.37 14.81
C ASN A 511 -29.50 16.51 15.30
N SER A 512 -29.24 16.30 16.59
CA SER A 512 -27.89 16.33 17.19
C SER A 512 -27.31 14.94 17.47
N LEU A 513 -28.15 13.90 17.45
CA LEU A 513 -27.73 12.54 17.72
C LEU A 513 -26.96 11.99 16.52
N TYR A 514 -25.71 11.59 16.73
CA TYR A 514 -24.98 10.76 15.77
C TYR A 514 -24.18 9.65 16.45
N VAL A 515 -24.13 8.51 15.79
CA VAL A 515 -23.33 7.33 16.11
C VAL A 515 -22.20 7.24 15.10
N ARG A 516 -21.01 6.81 15.54
CA ARG A 516 -19.88 6.43 14.68
C ARG A 516 -19.28 5.13 15.21
N LEU A 517 -19.15 4.12 14.36
CA LEU A 517 -18.32 2.96 14.60
C LEU A 517 -16.85 3.39 14.71
N VAL A 518 -16.18 3.04 15.80
CA VAL A 518 -14.74 3.28 15.98
C VAL A 518 -13.98 2.35 15.06
N GLY A 519 -13.29 2.90 14.06
CA GLY A 519 -12.48 2.12 13.12
C GLY A 519 -11.30 1.41 13.79
N ASN A 520 -10.76 0.39 13.13
CA ASN A 520 -9.52 -0.27 13.57
C ASN A 520 -8.32 0.69 13.47
N CYS A 521 -7.26 0.43 14.24
CA CYS A 521 -5.97 1.03 13.93
C CYS A 521 -5.46 0.43 12.61
N PRO A 522 -5.05 1.27 11.62
CA PRO A 522 -4.66 0.79 10.30
C PRO A 522 -3.37 -0.02 10.37
N GLU A 523 -3.12 -0.83 9.34
CA GLU A 523 -1.82 -1.47 9.13
C GLU A 523 -0.73 -0.40 9.03
N GLU A 524 0.34 -0.53 9.82
CA GLU A 524 1.44 0.44 9.89
C GLU A 524 2.77 -0.29 9.94
N ASN A 525 3.61 -0.08 8.92
CA ASN A 525 4.99 -0.58 8.91
C ASN A 525 5.90 0.46 9.58
N LEU A 526 6.40 0.14 10.79
CA LEU A 526 7.27 1.02 11.57
C LEU A 526 8.46 0.21 12.11
N LEU A 527 9.69 0.60 11.77
CA LEU A 527 10.93 -0.14 12.10
C LEU A 527 10.92 -1.62 11.62
N HIS A 528 10.29 -1.91 10.48
CA HIS A 528 10.02 -3.26 9.94
C HIS A 528 9.14 -4.17 10.82
N PHE A 529 8.57 -3.64 11.90
CA PHE A 529 7.40 -4.22 12.53
C PHE A 529 6.18 -3.82 11.70
N LEU A 530 5.70 -4.73 10.85
CA LEU A 530 4.43 -4.59 10.16
C LEU A 530 3.30 -4.84 11.17
N TRP A 531 2.82 -3.79 11.82
CA TRP A 531 1.70 -3.86 12.74
C TRP A 531 0.42 -4.08 11.93
N PRO A 532 -0.23 -5.26 12.00
CA PRO A 532 -1.41 -5.56 11.17
C PRO A 532 -2.60 -4.71 11.62
N GLU A 533 -3.59 -4.54 10.75
CA GLU A 533 -4.84 -3.86 11.11
C GLU A 533 -5.44 -4.46 12.40
N THR A 534 -5.72 -3.61 13.40
CA THR A 534 -5.95 -4.07 14.77
C THR A 534 -7.14 -3.36 15.41
N ARG A 535 -8.04 -4.15 16.01
CA ARG A 535 -9.24 -3.63 16.68
C ARG A 535 -8.89 -2.76 17.90
N PRO A 536 -9.71 -1.75 18.24
CA PRO A 536 -9.51 -0.95 19.44
C PRO A 536 -9.41 -1.79 20.73
N ARG A 537 -8.60 -1.31 21.68
CA ARG A 537 -8.20 -1.98 22.94
C ARG A 537 -7.39 -3.29 22.77
N VAL A 538 -7.12 -3.77 21.56
CA VAL A 538 -6.26 -4.94 21.34
C VAL A 538 -4.77 -4.55 21.36
N THR A 539 -3.93 -5.42 21.92
CA THR A 539 -2.47 -5.31 21.88
C THR A 539 -1.90 -6.39 20.96
N GLN A 540 -1.13 -5.98 19.95
CA GLN A 540 -0.38 -6.88 19.10
C GLN A 540 1.00 -7.18 19.70
N TYR A 541 1.53 -8.34 19.36
CA TYR A 541 2.86 -8.81 19.73
C TYR A 541 3.57 -9.31 18.47
N LEU A 542 4.76 -8.79 18.20
CA LEU A 542 5.59 -9.14 17.04
C LEU A 542 7.00 -9.52 17.53
N PRO A 543 7.71 -10.43 16.84
CA PRO A 543 9.08 -10.79 17.22
C PRO A 543 9.99 -9.56 17.21
N CYS A 544 10.83 -9.39 18.23
CA CYS A 544 11.88 -8.38 18.22
C CYS A 544 12.80 -8.60 17.03
N PHE A 545 12.99 -7.59 16.18
CA PHE A 545 14.11 -7.61 15.24
C PHE A 545 15.42 -7.50 16.03
N PRO A 546 16.41 -8.41 15.89
CA PRO A 546 16.47 -9.58 15.02
C PRO A 546 16.30 -10.94 15.73
N ASN A 547 16.01 -10.96 17.05
CA ASN A 547 15.82 -12.19 17.83
C ASN A 547 14.34 -12.44 18.22
N LYS A 548 13.77 -13.53 17.71
CA LYS A 548 12.37 -13.92 17.96
C LYS A 548 12.07 -14.44 19.40
N ASP A 549 13.09 -14.63 20.25
CA ASP A 549 12.92 -15.00 21.69
C ASP A 549 12.09 -13.98 22.48
N HIS A 550 12.13 -12.72 22.06
CA HIS A 550 11.43 -11.62 22.69
C HIS A 550 10.44 -10.98 21.73
N SER A 551 9.43 -10.32 22.27
CA SER A 551 8.41 -9.62 21.48
C SER A 551 8.38 -8.14 21.78
N ALA A 552 8.31 -7.33 20.74
CA ALA A 552 7.79 -5.98 20.80
C ALA A 552 6.27 -6.02 20.99
N SER A 553 5.69 -5.02 21.63
CA SER A 553 4.23 -4.90 21.75
C SER A 553 3.73 -3.48 21.49
N ARG A 554 2.51 -3.38 20.94
CA ARG A 554 1.86 -2.10 20.61
C ARG A 554 0.35 -2.25 20.75
N SER A 555 -0.31 -1.26 21.34
CA SER A 555 -1.74 -1.31 21.63
C SER A 555 -2.50 -0.34 20.75
N CYS A 556 -3.62 -0.80 20.18
CA CYS A 556 -4.58 0.10 19.53
C CYS A 556 -5.43 0.77 20.62
N LEU A 557 -5.28 2.09 20.78
CA LEU A 557 -5.96 2.91 21.78
C LEU A 557 -7.11 3.69 21.15
N ILE A 558 -8.06 4.13 21.97
CA ILE A 558 -9.15 5.03 21.57
C ILE A 558 -8.86 6.40 22.18
N ASN A 559 -8.92 7.46 21.38
CA ASN A 559 -8.84 8.82 21.89
C ASN A 559 -10.19 9.20 22.54
N PRO A 560 -10.23 9.58 23.83
CA PRO A 560 -11.48 9.80 24.57
C PRO A 560 -12.24 11.07 24.16
N GLU A 561 -11.66 11.99 23.38
CA GLU A 561 -12.31 13.25 22.98
C GLU A 561 -12.98 13.21 21.60
N ASN A 562 -12.55 12.30 20.71
CA ASN A 562 -13.08 12.19 19.35
C ASN A 562 -13.47 10.76 18.92
N TYR A 563 -13.23 9.77 19.79
CA TYR A 563 -13.47 8.34 19.57
C TYR A 563 -12.88 7.78 18.26
N ASN A 564 -11.79 8.37 17.78
CA ASN A 564 -10.95 7.73 16.76
C ASN A 564 -9.96 6.77 17.43
N SER A 565 -9.60 5.71 16.73
CA SER A 565 -8.51 4.81 17.10
C SER A 565 -7.14 5.42 16.76
N PHE A 566 -6.11 5.06 17.52
CA PHE A 566 -4.72 5.41 17.22
C PHE A 566 -3.76 4.39 17.86
N TRP A 567 -2.61 4.16 17.24
CA TRP A 567 -1.58 3.29 17.80
C TRP A 567 -0.86 3.94 18.98
N SER A 568 -0.59 3.16 20.03
CA SER A 568 0.39 3.55 21.07
C SER A 568 1.80 3.69 20.49
N THR A 569 2.70 4.27 21.29
CA THR A 569 4.13 4.02 21.12
C THR A 569 4.41 2.52 21.17
N ALA A 570 5.35 2.04 20.35
CA ALA A 570 5.78 0.65 20.38
C ALA A 570 6.69 0.42 21.60
N ASN A 571 6.38 -0.60 22.40
CA ASN A 571 7.22 -1.02 23.50
C ASN A 571 8.31 -1.98 22.99
N LEU A 572 9.56 -1.50 23.03
CA LEU A 572 10.76 -2.18 22.52
C LEU A 572 11.78 -2.46 23.64
N THR A 573 11.41 -2.33 24.92
CA THR A 573 12.34 -2.49 26.06
C THR A 573 12.92 -3.90 26.20
N SER A 574 12.29 -4.88 25.56
CA SER A 574 12.71 -6.27 25.42
C SER A 574 13.66 -6.53 24.24
N CYS A 575 13.89 -5.56 23.35
CA CYS A 575 14.60 -5.72 22.08
C CYS A 575 16.00 -5.06 22.08
N SER A 576 16.88 -5.41 23.03
CA SER A 576 18.24 -4.86 23.17
C SER A 576 19.34 -5.76 22.59
N VAL A 577 20.46 -5.14 22.18
CA VAL A 577 21.66 -5.85 21.76
C VAL A 577 22.47 -6.29 22.98
N THR A 578 22.96 -7.53 22.98
CA THR A 578 23.81 -8.12 24.04
C THR A 578 25.05 -8.78 23.43
N ALA A 579 26.00 -9.21 24.25
CA ALA A 579 27.22 -9.86 23.76
C ALA A 579 26.94 -11.20 23.05
N GLU A 580 25.91 -11.92 23.48
CA GLU A 580 25.50 -13.21 22.96
C GLU A 580 24.74 -13.10 21.64
N ASN A 581 23.98 -12.02 21.42
CA ASN A 581 23.19 -11.83 20.20
C ASN A 581 23.87 -10.99 19.11
N ALA A 582 24.97 -10.28 19.43
CA ALA A 582 25.67 -9.35 18.53
C ALA A 582 26.02 -9.95 17.15
N VAL A 583 26.45 -11.22 17.07
CA VAL A 583 26.79 -11.87 15.78
C VAL A 583 25.57 -11.94 14.87
N GLY A 584 24.44 -12.48 15.37
CA GLY A 584 23.20 -12.59 14.60
C GLY A 584 22.56 -11.23 14.28
N VAL A 585 22.73 -10.24 15.16
CA VAL A 585 22.32 -8.84 14.89
C VAL A 585 23.13 -8.26 13.72
N ALA A 586 24.45 -8.47 13.70
CA ALA A 586 25.31 -7.99 12.64
C ALA A 586 24.98 -8.64 11.29
N GLU A 587 24.85 -9.96 11.23
CA GLU A 587 24.51 -10.66 9.97
C GLU A 587 23.17 -10.21 9.39
N GLN A 588 22.13 -10.04 10.21
CA GLN A 588 20.83 -9.58 9.74
C GLN A 588 20.84 -8.11 9.29
N LEU A 589 21.54 -7.21 9.98
CA LEU A 589 21.75 -5.84 9.52
C LEU A 589 22.57 -5.78 8.21
N ALA A 590 23.58 -6.64 8.06
CA ALA A 590 24.36 -6.75 6.83
C ALA A 590 23.55 -7.32 5.66
N ASN A 591 22.51 -8.11 5.93
CA ASN A 591 21.56 -8.56 4.91
C ASN A 591 20.52 -7.49 4.57
N PHE A 592 19.96 -6.82 5.58
CA PHE A 592 18.99 -5.73 5.43
C PHE A 592 19.54 -4.58 4.57
N THR A 593 20.76 -4.13 4.87
CA THR A 593 21.40 -3.01 4.17
C THR A 593 21.80 -3.28 2.71
N LYS A 594 21.60 -4.48 2.16
CA LYS A 594 21.83 -4.77 0.73
C LYS A 594 20.82 -4.07 -0.19
N ASN A 595 19.67 -3.66 0.36
CA ASN A 595 18.60 -2.97 -0.35
C ASN A 595 18.77 -1.44 -0.28
N SER A 596 18.04 -0.69 -1.11
CA SER A 596 17.94 0.77 -1.00
C SER A 596 17.22 1.17 0.29
N LEU A 597 17.81 2.08 1.07
CA LEU A 597 17.31 2.51 2.38
C LEU A 597 16.82 3.96 2.34
N SER A 598 15.71 4.24 3.03
CA SER A 598 15.28 5.59 3.40
C SER A 598 16.21 6.23 4.44
N ASN A 599 16.07 7.55 4.63
CA ASN A 599 16.88 8.29 5.60
C ASN A 599 16.57 7.90 7.05
N GLU A 600 15.31 7.53 7.30
CA GLU A 600 14.77 7.05 8.56
C GLU A 600 15.34 5.66 8.90
N GLU A 601 15.33 4.74 7.94
CA GLU A 601 15.96 3.41 8.06
C GLU A 601 17.48 3.52 8.25
N VAL A 602 18.17 4.42 7.53
CA VAL A 602 19.61 4.68 7.72
C VAL A 602 19.92 5.14 9.15
N SER A 603 19.12 6.07 9.70
CA SER A 603 19.31 6.53 11.08
C SER A 603 19.09 5.41 12.11
N GLN A 604 18.10 4.54 11.88
CA GLN A 604 17.81 3.38 12.72
C GLN A 604 18.94 2.32 12.66
N VAL A 605 19.39 1.96 11.45
CA VAL A 605 20.51 1.03 11.22
C VAL A 605 21.77 1.53 11.91
N VAL A 606 22.15 2.79 11.70
CA VAL A 606 23.36 3.35 12.31
C VAL A 606 23.25 3.40 13.83
N THR A 607 22.08 3.72 14.38
CA THR A 607 21.85 3.69 15.84
C THR A 607 22.00 2.27 16.40
N LYS A 608 21.50 1.24 15.69
CA LYS A 608 21.69 -0.17 16.09
C LYS A 608 23.11 -0.69 15.90
N VAL A 609 23.84 -0.21 14.89
CA VAL A 609 25.29 -0.45 14.77
C VAL A 609 26.04 0.20 15.93
N GLN A 610 25.64 1.40 16.38
CA GLN A 610 26.26 2.05 17.54
C GLN A 610 25.96 1.29 18.85
N GLU A 611 24.75 0.75 19.04
CA GLU A 611 24.44 -0.17 20.15
C GLU A 611 25.32 -1.43 20.10
N LEU A 612 25.50 -2.02 18.92
CA LEU A 612 26.28 -3.24 18.71
C LEU A 612 27.78 -3.02 18.92
N VAL A 613 28.31 -1.88 18.47
CA VAL A 613 29.70 -1.48 18.75
C VAL A 613 29.91 -1.06 20.22
N ASN A 614 28.84 -0.75 20.96
CA ASN A 614 28.93 -0.48 22.40
C ASN A 614 29.14 -1.75 23.26
N VAL A 615 28.98 -2.95 22.69
CA VAL A 615 29.32 -4.24 23.34
C VAL A 615 30.80 -4.26 23.79
N ALA A 616 31.08 -4.99 24.88
CA ALA A 616 32.36 -4.94 25.59
C ALA A 616 33.55 -5.63 24.88
N LYS A 617 33.27 -6.53 23.92
CA LYS A 617 34.24 -7.27 23.10
C LYS A 617 33.65 -7.44 21.70
N ILE A 618 34.49 -7.30 20.67
CA ILE A 618 34.09 -7.47 19.27
C ILE A 618 35.20 -8.27 18.58
N ASP A 619 34.87 -9.36 17.90
CA ASP A 619 35.85 -10.12 17.12
C ASP A 619 36.03 -9.55 15.70
N ALA A 620 36.98 -10.10 14.94
CA ALA A 620 37.24 -9.65 13.57
C ALA A 620 36.06 -9.89 12.60
N ALA A 621 35.22 -10.90 12.83
CA ALA A 621 34.12 -11.27 11.92
C ALA A 621 32.90 -10.36 12.10
N VAL A 622 32.54 -10.04 13.34
CA VAL A 622 31.56 -8.99 13.66
C VAL A 622 32.07 -7.64 13.17
N ALA A 623 33.36 -7.34 13.33
CA ALA A 623 33.94 -6.09 12.84
C ALA A 623 33.90 -5.98 11.29
N GLU A 624 34.21 -7.05 10.56
CA GLU A 624 34.05 -7.14 9.11
C GLU A 624 32.58 -6.93 8.67
N THR A 625 31.66 -7.55 9.39
CA THR A 625 30.22 -7.41 9.16
C THR A 625 29.74 -5.97 9.40
N VAL A 626 30.21 -5.30 10.46
CA VAL A 626 29.91 -3.87 10.74
C VAL A 626 30.49 -2.93 9.68
N VAL A 627 31.75 -3.15 9.26
CA VAL A 627 32.35 -2.37 8.16
C VAL A 627 31.55 -2.54 6.87
N HIS A 628 31.06 -3.74 6.57
CA HIS A 628 30.13 -3.97 5.46
C HIS A 628 28.78 -3.26 5.60
N ILE A 629 28.17 -3.21 6.79
CA ILE A 629 26.92 -2.46 7.03
C ILE A 629 27.11 -0.96 6.74
N ILE A 630 28.16 -0.34 7.30
CA ILE A 630 28.46 1.07 7.06
C ILE A 630 28.83 1.33 5.59
N SER A 631 29.49 0.36 4.95
CA SER A 631 29.80 0.41 3.51
C SER A 631 28.54 0.43 2.64
N ASN A 632 27.56 -0.41 2.97
CA ASN A 632 26.26 -0.44 2.29
C ASN A 632 25.49 0.88 2.48
N VAL A 633 25.45 1.41 3.71
CA VAL A 633 24.82 2.73 4.01
C VAL A 633 25.44 3.86 3.18
N MET A 634 26.76 3.81 2.93
CA MET A 634 27.46 4.76 2.05
C MET A 634 27.16 4.59 0.55
N ILE A 635 26.51 3.49 0.14
CA ILE A 635 26.10 3.20 -1.23
C ILE A 635 24.59 3.46 -1.42
N SER A 636 23.77 3.21 -0.39
CA SER A 636 22.30 3.18 -0.49
C SER A 636 21.60 4.55 -0.49
N SER A 637 22.29 5.63 -0.08
CA SER A 637 21.74 7.00 -0.05
C SER A 637 22.74 8.03 -0.58
N ASP A 638 22.27 8.94 -1.42
CA ASP A 638 23.06 10.06 -1.98
C ASP A 638 23.56 11.05 -0.91
N LYS A 639 22.84 11.15 0.23
CA LYS A 639 23.20 11.94 1.40
C LYS A 639 22.38 11.50 2.63
N PRO A 640 22.96 10.72 3.55
CA PRO A 640 22.36 10.44 4.86
C PRO A 640 22.10 11.70 5.71
N PRO A 641 21.21 11.63 6.72
CA PRO A 641 21.07 12.65 7.77
C PRO A 641 22.41 12.90 8.50
N ALA A 642 22.68 14.15 8.89
CA ALA A 642 23.98 14.52 9.47
C ALA A 642 24.27 13.85 10.83
N ASP A 643 23.28 13.76 11.72
CA ASP A 643 23.33 12.95 12.94
C ASP A 643 23.68 11.47 12.64
N ALA A 644 23.03 10.87 11.64
CA ALA A 644 23.33 9.49 11.23
C ALA A 644 24.76 9.36 10.67
N SER A 645 25.23 10.31 9.85
CA SER A 645 26.63 10.33 9.39
C SER A 645 27.63 10.39 10.56
N ASN A 646 27.41 11.28 11.54
CA ASN A 646 28.32 11.43 12.66
C ASN A 646 28.27 10.24 13.64
N LYS A 647 27.10 9.60 13.83
CA LYS A 647 26.99 8.32 14.54
C LYS A 647 27.73 7.20 13.82
N ALA A 648 27.64 7.13 12.48
CA ALA A 648 28.32 6.13 11.68
C ALA A 648 29.85 6.26 11.78
N LEU A 649 30.38 7.47 11.65
CA LEU A 649 31.83 7.74 11.81
C LEU A 649 32.32 7.37 13.22
N LYS A 650 31.59 7.78 14.28
CA LYS A 650 31.92 7.43 15.67
C LYS A 650 31.84 5.92 15.94
N ALA A 651 30.90 5.21 15.31
CA ALA A 651 30.80 3.76 15.43
C ALA A 651 31.99 3.05 14.75
N VAL A 652 32.53 3.57 13.65
CA VAL A 652 33.76 3.04 13.03
C VAL A 652 35.00 3.34 13.90
N GLU A 653 35.07 4.50 14.54
CA GLU A 653 36.12 4.83 15.51
C GLU A 653 36.08 3.91 16.75
N GLU A 654 34.93 3.75 17.40
CA GLU A 654 34.76 2.83 18.55
C GLU A 654 35.06 1.36 18.18
N LEU A 655 34.66 0.93 16.97
CA LEU A 655 34.95 -0.42 16.48
C LEU A 655 36.47 -0.67 16.38
N ALA A 656 37.22 0.28 15.83
CA ALA A 656 38.67 0.19 15.68
C ALA A 656 39.39 0.06 17.04
N HIS A 657 38.86 0.72 18.09
CA HIS A 657 39.38 0.59 19.45
C HIS A 657 39.09 -0.77 20.09
N LYS A 658 37.95 -1.42 19.75
CA LYS A 658 37.44 -2.61 20.44
C LYS A 658 37.71 -3.96 19.77
N VAL A 659 38.05 -3.99 18.48
CA VAL A 659 38.25 -5.24 17.73
C VAL A 659 39.38 -6.11 18.27
N GLU A 660 39.11 -7.35 18.67
CA GLU A 660 40.13 -8.29 19.13
C GLU A 660 40.79 -9.01 17.94
N PHE A 661 42.12 -8.96 17.86
CA PHE A 661 42.92 -9.63 16.81
C PHE A 661 44.21 -10.22 17.39
N GLY A 662 44.60 -11.40 16.89
CA GLY A 662 45.73 -12.21 17.40
C GLY A 662 47.06 -12.01 16.68
N GLY A 663 47.35 -10.81 16.17
CA GLY A 663 48.53 -10.54 15.33
C GLY A 663 49.10 -9.14 15.52
N LEU A 664 50.09 -8.77 14.71
CA LEU A 664 50.68 -7.41 14.72
C LEU A 664 49.74 -6.36 14.11
N SER A 665 48.88 -6.75 13.17
CA SER A 665 47.85 -5.89 12.59
C SER A 665 46.65 -6.71 12.11
N VAL A 666 45.54 -6.01 11.88
CA VAL A 666 44.35 -6.52 11.18
C VAL A 666 43.92 -5.49 10.13
N ASN A 667 43.38 -5.97 9.02
CA ASN A 667 42.89 -5.14 7.91
C ASN A 667 41.50 -5.66 7.50
N ILE A 668 40.51 -4.79 7.55
CA ILE A 668 39.09 -5.08 7.33
C ILE A 668 38.63 -4.21 6.17
N THR A 669 38.23 -4.82 5.06
CA THR A 669 38.03 -4.13 3.78
C THR A 669 36.66 -4.37 3.18
N SER A 670 35.98 -3.31 2.77
CA SER A 670 34.72 -3.36 2.02
C SER A 670 34.72 -2.31 0.90
N LYS A 671 33.80 -2.41 -0.06
CA LYS A 671 33.69 -1.56 -1.27
C LYS A 671 33.94 -0.06 -1.05
N THR A 672 33.44 0.50 0.06
CA THR A 672 33.52 1.94 0.35
C THR A 672 34.33 2.34 1.58
N LEU A 673 34.81 1.37 2.38
CA LEU A 673 35.57 1.59 3.61
C LEU A 673 36.64 0.51 3.81
N ALA A 674 37.87 0.91 4.08
CA ALA A 674 38.87 0.03 4.66
C ALA A 674 39.31 0.54 6.04
N LEU A 675 39.48 -0.37 6.99
CA LEU A 675 39.94 -0.14 8.36
C LEU A 675 41.15 -1.03 8.65
N GLY A 676 42.30 -0.41 8.87
CA GLY A 676 43.52 -1.06 9.32
C GLY A 676 43.80 -0.70 10.78
N VAL A 677 44.09 -1.69 11.62
CA VAL A 677 44.52 -1.49 13.01
C VAL A 677 45.88 -2.16 13.20
N LEU A 678 46.86 -1.40 13.71
CA LEU A 678 48.25 -1.81 13.93
C LEU A 678 48.56 -1.77 15.42
N ALA A 679 49.14 -2.84 15.96
CA ALA A 679 49.62 -2.87 17.35
C ALA A 679 50.84 -1.94 17.52
N LEU A 680 50.81 -1.08 18.55
CA LEU A 680 51.81 -0.06 18.82
C LEU A 680 52.59 -0.38 20.09
N ASN A 681 53.92 -0.44 19.98
CA ASN A 681 54.83 -0.47 21.11
C ASN A 681 55.49 0.90 21.33
N HIS A 682 55.17 1.55 22.44
CA HIS A 682 55.64 2.89 22.78
C HIS A 682 57.15 3.02 22.98
N SER A 683 57.85 1.93 23.33
CA SER A 683 59.30 1.97 23.57
C SER A 683 60.14 1.89 22.30
N THR A 684 59.55 1.49 21.16
CA THR A 684 60.25 1.24 19.90
C THR A 684 59.67 2.01 18.71
N PHE A 685 58.73 2.92 18.92
CA PHE A 685 58.09 3.66 17.84
C PHE A 685 59.03 4.72 17.25
N ASN A 686 59.32 4.61 15.95
CA ASN A 686 60.19 5.54 15.20
C ASN A 686 59.46 6.17 13.99
N GLY A 687 58.14 6.25 14.06
CA GLY A 687 57.27 6.62 12.94
C GLY A 687 56.75 5.41 12.17
N THR A 688 55.75 5.62 11.32
CA THR A 688 55.15 4.59 10.45
C THR A 688 54.41 5.23 9.27
N SER A 689 54.14 4.47 8.21
CA SER A 689 53.35 4.89 7.06
C SER A 689 52.20 3.91 6.80
N PHE A 690 51.06 4.43 6.39
CA PHE A 690 49.92 3.67 5.91
C PHE A 690 49.61 4.09 4.47
N SER A 691 49.35 3.14 3.58
CA SER A 691 49.03 3.40 2.17
C SER A 691 47.75 2.68 1.75
N ALA A 692 46.81 3.41 1.15
CA ALA A 692 45.55 2.89 0.62
C ALA A 692 45.57 2.82 -0.93
N PHE A 693 45.14 1.70 -1.50
CA PHE A 693 45.16 1.46 -2.95
C PHE A 693 44.10 0.41 -3.38
N PHE A 694 43.75 0.38 -4.66
CA PHE A 694 42.99 -0.73 -5.27
C PHE A 694 43.93 -1.72 -5.95
N LEU A 695 43.60 -3.01 -5.93
CA LEU A 695 44.30 -4.00 -6.75
C LEU A 695 43.77 -3.96 -8.20
N PRO A 696 44.56 -4.28 -9.24
CA PRO A 696 44.15 -4.14 -10.65
C PRO A 696 42.84 -4.84 -11.06
N ASN A 697 42.44 -5.88 -10.31
CA ASN A 697 41.25 -6.68 -10.57
C ASN A 697 40.23 -6.66 -9.39
N SER A 698 40.28 -5.66 -8.50
CA SER A 698 39.38 -5.55 -7.33
C SER A 698 38.82 -4.15 -7.16
N THR A 699 37.53 -4.06 -6.80
CA THR A 699 36.83 -2.81 -6.45
C THR A 699 37.12 -2.34 -5.03
N ASP A 700 37.73 -3.19 -4.20
CA ASP A 700 37.74 -3.01 -2.76
C ASP A 700 39.12 -2.45 -2.33
N PRO A 701 39.16 -1.35 -1.58
CA PRO A 701 40.41 -0.71 -1.20
C PRO A 701 41.14 -1.55 -0.17
N LYS A 702 42.46 -1.69 -0.34
CA LYS A 702 43.35 -2.32 0.64
C LYS A 702 44.29 -1.31 1.27
N ILE A 703 44.62 -1.58 2.52
CA ILE A 703 45.60 -0.88 3.34
C ILE A 703 46.88 -1.71 3.42
N GLU A 704 48.02 -1.07 3.16
CA GLU A 704 49.37 -1.57 3.47
C GLU A 704 49.95 -0.76 4.63
N PHE A 705 50.76 -1.40 5.47
CA PHE A 705 51.41 -0.78 6.64
C PHE A 705 52.84 -0.29 6.33
N ASP A 706 53.10 0.07 5.07
CA ASP A 706 54.34 0.64 4.56
C ASP A 706 54.05 1.53 3.31
N VAL A 707 55.06 2.18 2.76
CA VAL A 707 54.99 3.07 1.59
C VAL A 707 54.85 2.26 0.30
N THR A 708 53.73 2.39 -0.41
CA THR A 708 53.50 1.71 -1.70
C THR A 708 53.78 2.59 -2.93
N ALA A 709 53.86 1.98 -4.11
CA ALA A 709 54.01 2.68 -5.37
C ALA A 709 52.65 3.15 -5.92
N ASN A 710 52.44 4.48 -5.99
CA ASN A 710 51.19 5.15 -6.41
C ASN A 710 49.96 4.87 -5.52
N PRO A 711 50.01 5.20 -4.21
CA PRO A 711 48.83 5.14 -3.35
C PRO A 711 47.77 6.18 -3.74
N LEU A 712 46.51 5.87 -3.43
CA LEU A 712 45.36 6.78 -3.53
C LEU A 712 45.31 7.73 -2.33
N ALA A 713 45.72 7.23 -1.17
CA ALA A 713 46.03 8.04 -0.01
C ALA A 713 47.19 7.40 0.80
N GLN A 714 48.04 8.22 1.38
CA GLN A 714 49.11 7.80 2.28
C GLN A 714 49.18 8.72 3.49
N VAL A 715 49.29 8.15 4.69
CA VAL A 715 49.48 8.90 5.95
C VAL A 715 50.79 8.45 6.58
N THR A 716 51.67 9.41 6.87
CA THR A 716 52.99 9.18 7.49
C THR A 716 53.02 9.86 8.86
N LEU A 717 53.15 9.05 9.91
CA LEU A 717 53.22 9.51 11.30
C LEU A 717 54.68 9.71 11.72
N PRO A 718 55.05 10.87 12.31
CA PRO A 718 56.42 11.14 12.73
C PRO A 718 56.79 10.36 14.00
N GLY A 719 58.06 9.97 14.17
CA GLY A 719 58.52 9.27 15.39
C GLY A 719 58.32 10.06 16.69
N SER A 720 58.22 11.39 16.60
CA SER A 720 57.93 12.29 17.72
C SER A 720 56.45 12.31 18.15
N LEU A 721 55.55 11.56 17.51
CA LEU A 721 54.09 11.56 17.77
C LEU A 721 53.72 11.40 19.26
N LEU A 722 54.46 10.55 19.99
CA LEU A 722 54.22 10.26 21.40
C LEU A 722 55.02 11.17 22.36
N SER A 723 55.88 12.05 21.85
CA SER A 723 56.83 12.84 22.66
C SER A 723 56.23 14.08 23.32
N SER A 724 55.07 14.56 22.84
CA SER A 724 54.35 15.72 23.39
C SER A 724 53.29 15.36 24.43
N VAL A 725 53.02 14.07 24.67
CA VAL A 725 51.84 13.63 25.43
C VAL A 725 52.22 13.28 26.88
N SER A 726 51.98 14.21 27.79
CA SER A 726 52.23 14.06 29.24
C SER A 726 51.18 13.18 29.91
N LEU A 727 51.31 11.86 29.73
CA LEU A 727 50.31 10.85 30.08
C LEU A 727 50.44 10.32 31.52
N SER A 728 49.31 10.03 32.16
CA SER A 728 49.28 9.22 33.39
C SER A 728 49.53 7.74 33.06
N ASP A 729 49.97 6.94 34.04
CA ASP A 729 50.24 5.52 33.82
C ASP A 729 49.02 4.71 33.36
N VAL A 730 47.80 5.19 33.63
CA VAL A 730 46.55 4.61 33.11
C VAL A 730 46.47 4.79 31.59
N ASP A 731 46.75 6.01 31.09
CA ASP A 731 46.66 6.34 29.67
C ASP A 731 47.77 5.66 28.84
N ARG A 732 48.89 5.27 29.47
CA ARG A 732 49.95 4.46 28.83
C ARG A 732 49.47 3.06 28.45
N SER A 733 48.36 2.57 29.02
CA SER A 733 47.78 1.26 28.68
C SER A 733 46.79 1.32 27.50
N SER A 734 46.10 2.45 27.29
CA SER A 734 45.06 2.60 26.26
C SER A 734 45.62 2.92 24.87
N LEU A 735 46.86 3.39 24.78
CA LEU A 735 47.54 3.76 23.54
C LEU A 735 48.02 2.58 22.67
N SER A 736 47.74 1.33 23.04
CA SER A 736 48.31 0.10 22.46
C SER A 736 48.18 -0.10 20.93
N ARG A 737 47.48 0.78 20.20
CA ARG A 737 47.11 0.63 18.77
C ARG A 737 47.11 1.95 18.02
N ILE A 738 47.46 1.88 16.73
CA ILE A 738 47.21 2.94 15.73
C ILE A 738 46.11 2.44 14.78
N ASN A 739 45.12 3.29 14.53
CA ASN A 739 44.06 3.04 13.56
C ASN A 739 44.34 3.84 12.28
N PHE A 740 43.97 3.30 11.13
CA PHE A 740 43.93 3.98 9.85
C PHE A 740 42.66 3.59 9.08
N MET A 741 41.95 4.59 8.55
CA MET A 741 40.70 4.40 7.82
C MET A 741 40.79 5.09 6.46
N PHE A 742 40.30 4.42 5.43
CA PHE A 742 40.19 4.96 4.07
C PHE A 742 38.75 4.85 3.58
N PHE A 743 38.14 6.00 3.25
CA PHE A 743 36.79 6.10 2.72
C PHE A 743 36.87 6.38 1.22
N SER A 744 36.44 5.41 0.39
CA SER A 744 36.41 5.59 -1.08
C SER A 744 35.18 6.38 -1.55
N SER A 745 34.08 6.31 -0.78
CA SER A 745 32.88 7.15 -0.93
C SER A 745 32.93 8.33 0.04
N THR A 746 32.42 9.48 -0.39
CA THR A 746 32.36 10.70 0.43
C THR A 746 30.98 10.96 1.05
N ASN A 747 30.03 10.02 0.91
CA ASN A 747 28.61 10.24 1.24
C ASN A 747 28.31 10.56 2.72
N LEU A 748 29.15 10.15 3.68
CA LEU A 748 29.00 10.55 5.09
C LEU A 748 29.38 12.02 5.36
N PHE A 749 30.18 12.64 4.49
CA PHE A 749 30.76 13.96 4.71
C PHE A 749 30.03 15.06 3.90
N GLN A 750 30.13 16.31 4.34
CA GLN A 750 29.60 17.44 3.56
C GLN A 750 30.41 17.61 2.27
N LYS A 751 29.74 17.43 1.12
CA LYS A 751 30.34 17.50 -0.22
C LYS A 751 30.71 18.93 -0.65
N GLU A 752 30.06 19.95 -0.11
CA GLU A 752 30.35 21.37 -0.38
C GLU A 752 30.30 22.22 0.90
N GLN A 753 31.20 23.19 1.01
CA GLN A 753 31.23 24.18 2.08
C GLN A 753 31.97 25.45 1.63
N ASN A 754 31.38 26.64 1.83
CA ASN A 754 31.99 27.94 1.51
C ASN A 754 32.56 28.05 0.08
N SER A 755 31.74 27.68 -0.92
CA SER A 755 32.07 27.60 -2.36
C SER A 755 33.29 26.74 -2.73
N LEU A 756 33.66 25.80 -1.85
CA LEU A 756 34.62 24.74 -2.15
C LEU A 756 33.90 23.38 -2.05
N SER A 757 34.31 22.44 -2.89
CA SER A 757 33.77 21.07 -2.96
C SER A 757 34.84 20.04 -2.61
N LEU A 758 34.45 18.94 -1.97
CA LEU A 758 35.33 17.84 -1.63
C LEU A 758 35.65 17.02 -2.89
N ASN A 759 36.92 17.05 -3.33
CA ASN A 759 37.38 16.39 -4.57
C ASN A 759 38.59 15.48 -4.30
N SER A 760 38.53 14.74 -3.20
CA SER A 760 39.47 13.69 -2.80
C SER A 760 38.74 12.56 -2.08
N TYR A 761 39.42 11.44 -1.90
CA TYR A 761 39.08 10.48 -0.84
C TYR A 761 39.21 11.12 0.55
N VAL A 762 38.65 10.48 1.57
CA VAL A 762 38.82 10.88 2.98
C VAL A 762 39.62 9.80 3.70
N VAL A 763 40.60 10.22 4.51
CA VAL A 763 41.38 9.32 5.37
C VAL A 763 41.33 9.78 6.82
N ALA A 764 41.28 8.85 7.76
CA ALA A 764 41.41 9.14 9.18
C ALA A 764 42.51 8.29 9.82
N SER A 765 43.10 8.80 10.90
CA SER A 765 44.00 8.03 11.75
C SER A 765 43.92 8.51 13.19
N SER A 766 43.99 7.58 14.14
CA SER A 766 43.95 7.83 15.58
C SER A 766 44.88 6.87 16.32
N VAL A 767 45.25 7.19 17.57
CA VAL A 767 46.13 6.35 18.39
C VAL A 767 45.49 6.18 19.77
N GLY A 768 44.87 5.02 19.98
CA GLY A 768 43.95 4.80 21.10
C GLY A 768 42.82 5.86 21.17
N ASN A 769 42.11 5.88 22.30
CA ASN A 769 41.02 6.83 22.54
C ASN A 769 41.53 8.24 22.96
N LEU A 770 42.52 8.78 22.24
CA LEU A 770 43.21 10.03 22.58
C LEU A 770 43.33 10.96 21.36
N SER A 771 42.74 12.15 21.48
CA SER A 771 42.77 13.19 20.45
C SER A 771 44.09 13.97 20.47
N ILE A 772 45.12 13.42 19.82
CA ILE A 772 46.45 14.03 19.72
C ILE A 772 46.38 15.34 18.91
N LYS A 773 46.89 16.43 19.52
CA LYS A 773 46.90 17.80 19.00
C LYS A 773 48.23 18.48 19.28
N ASP A 774 48.49 19.58 18.59
CA ASP A 774 49.66 20.46 18.73
C ASP A 774 51.00 19.71 18.64
N LEU A 775 51.07 18.78 17.68
CA LEU A 775 52.28 18.06 17.31
C LEU A 775 53.37 19.02 16.82
N LYS A 776 54.59 18.80 17.33
CA LYS A 776 55.79 19.57 16.99
C LYS A 776 56.24 19.35 15.55
N ASP A 777 56.22 18.09 15.11
CA ASP A 777 56.47 17.69 13.73
C ASP A 777 55.13 17.27 13.11
N PRO A 778 54.74 17.78 11.93
CA PRO A 778 53.41 17.54 11.37
C PRO A 778 53.27 16.14 10.78
N VAL A 779 52.05 15.60 10.87
CA VAL A 779 51.62 14.41 10.13
C VAL A 779 51.57 14.75 8.64
N LYS A 780 52.22 13.95 7.79
CA LYS A 780 52.20 14.11 6.33
C LYS A 780 51.11 13.22 5.74
N ILE A 781 50.20 13.84 4.98
CA ILE A 781 49.00 13.21 4.43
C ILE A 781 48.96 13.49 2.93
N GLU A 782 49.15 12.48 2.10
CA GLU A 782 49.11 12.59 0.64
C GLU A 782 47.81 11.95 0.14
N ILE A 783 47.03 12.64 -0.69
CA ILE A 783 45.77 12.10 -1.23
C ILE A 783 45.63 12.48 -2.72
N SER A 784 45.25 11.50 -3.55
CA SER A 784 44.91 11.73 -4.96
C SER A 784 43.55 12.43 -5.12
N HIS A 785 43.43 13.31 -6.10
CA HIS A 785 42.15 13.94 -6.44
C HIS A 785 41.25 12.95 -7.19
N LEU A 786 39.93 13.01 -6.95
CA LEU A 786 38.97 12.17 -7.69
C LEU A 786 38.90 12.59 -9.17
N HIS A 787 39.09 13.88 -9.45
CA HIS A 787 39.19 14.45 -10.79
C HIS A 787 40.51 15.21 -10.97
N GLY A 788 41.24 14.93 -12.05
CA GLY A 788 42.51 15.58 -12.37
C GLY A 788 42.33 17.04 -12.79
N GLN A 789 42.27 17.96 -11.82
CA GLN A 789 41.95 19.37 -12.05
C GLN A 789 43.06 20.32 -11.55
N VAL A 790 43.47 21.25 -12.41
CA VAL A 790 44.48 22.28 -12.07
C VAL A 790 43.85 23.46 -11.32
N SER A 791 43.13 23.18 -10.24
CA SER A 791 42.61 24.24 -9.36
C SER A 791 43.74 24.82 -8.50
N SER A 792 43.90 26.13 -8.55
CA SER A 792 44.89 26.91 -7.78
C SER A 792 44.41 27.28 -6.37
N LYS A 793 43.15 27.00 -6.03
CA LYS A 793 42.58 27.14 -4.68
C LYS A 793 42.23 25.77 -4.12
N ARG A 794 43.16 25.19 -3.36
CA ARG A 794 42.94 23.94 -2.61
C ARG A 794 43.14 24.21 -1.13
N LYS A 795 42.39 23.50 -0.28
CA LYS A 795 42.58 23.53 1.17
C LYS A 795 42.61 22.10 1.72
N CYS A 796 43.66 21.81 2.48
CA CYS A 796 43.68 20.69 3.40
C CYS A 796 42.74 21.01 4.56
N MET A 797 41.76 20.15 4.82
CA MET A 797 40.75 20.35 5.86
C MET A 797 40.51 19.04 6.61
N PHE A 798 39.99 19.14 7.83
CA PHE A 798 39.64 18.01 8.68
C PHE A 798 38.17 18.07 9.11
N TRP A 799 37.59 16.92 9.46
CA TRP A 799 36.21 16.85 9.96
C TRP A 799 36.17 17.23 11.45
N ASP A 800 35.48 18.34 11.74
CA ASP A 800 35.32 18.87 13.08
C ASP A 800 33.88 18.61 13.56
N PHE A 801 33.71 17.52 14.33
CA PHE A 801 32.43 17.09 14.90
C PHE A 801 31.75 18.14 15.80
N SER A 802 32.44 19.21 16.20
CA SER A 802 31.87 20.29 17.04
C SER A 802 31.20 21.41 16.24
N MET A 803 31.34 21.41 14.90
CA MET A 803 30.71 22.41 14.04
C MET A 803 29.20 22.12 13.85
N ASN A 804 28.44 23.15 13.44
CA ASN A 804 27.03 23.07 13.08
C ASN A 804 26.16 22.36 14.14
N GLU A 805 26.22 22.84 15.38
CA GLU A 805 25.43 22.33 16.54
C GLU A 805 25.65 20.83 16.89
N GLY A 806 26.60 20.16 16.24
CA GLY A 806 26.88 18.71 16.39
C GLY A 806 26.77 17.91 15.08
N ASP A 807 26.26 18.52 14.00
CA ASP A 807 26.19 17.94 12.66
C ASP A 807 27.56 17.89 11.95
N GLY A 808 28.59 18.51 12.51
CA GLY A 808 29.96 18.48 12.00
C GLY A 808 30.18 19.32 10.74
N GLY A 809 31.43 19.42 10.29
CA GLY A 809 31.80 20.16 9.09
C GLY A 809 33.30 20.19 8.85
N TRP A 810 33.74 20.68 7.70
CA TRP A 810 35.16 20.82 7.38
C TRP A 810 35.78 22.05 8.03
N ASN A 811 36.94 21.86 8.66
CA ASN A 811 37.72 22.90 9.32
C ASN A 811 39.17 22.90 8.80
N ALA A 812 39.79 24.08 8.67
CA ALA A 812 41.17 24.22 8.16
C ALA A 812 42.21 24.43 9.27
N ARG A 813 41.81 24.51 10.55
CA ARG A 813 42.74 24.73 11.68
C ARG A 813 43.78 23.61 11.78
N GLY A 814 45.03 23.97 12.01
CA GLY A 814 46.14 23.02 12.20
C GLY A 814 46.67 22.34 10.93
N CYS A 815 46.05 22.56 9.76
CA CYS A 815 46.43 21.92 8.49
C CYS A 815 46.92 22.94 7.45
N SER A 816 47.91 22.54 6.65
CA SER A 816 48.50 23.36 5.58
C SER A 816 48.86 22.53 4.33
N VAL A 817 48.95 23.19 3.17
CA VAL A 817 49.31 22.54 1.89
C VAL A 817 50.82 22.59 1.69
N SER A 818 51.44 21.43 1.46
CA SER A 818 52.87 21.32 1.11
C SER A 818 53.15 21.68 -0.34
N LYS A 819 54.35 22.21 -0.59
CA LYS A 819 54.90 22.53 -1.91
C LYS A 819 55.14 21.30 -2.80
N GLU A 820 55.07 20.10 -2.24
CA GLU A 820 55.17 18.81 -2.94
C GLU A 820 53.90 18.41 -3.72
N SER A 821 52.81 19.19 -3.58
CA SER A 821 51.52 18.93 -4.24
C SER A 821 51.58 19.08 -5.77
N SER A 822 51.00 18.13 -6.51
CA SER A 822 51.01 18.09 -7.98
C SER A 822 49.66 18.58 -8.58
N SER A 823 49.38 18.30 -9.86
CA SER A 823 48.04 18.43 -10.45
C SER A 823 47.06 17.31 -10.03
N ASN A 824 47.56 16.10 -9.77
CA ASN A 824 46.75 14.91 -9.49
C ASN A 824 46.71 14.48 -8.00
N ARG A 825 47.56 15.06 -7.15
CA ARG A 825 47.56 14.84 -5.70
C ARG A 825 47.83 16.13 -4.93
N THR A 826 47.38 16.19 -3.68
CA THR A 826 47.78 17.24 -2.74
C THR A 826 48.40 16.59 -1.50
N VAL A 827 49.48 17.19 -1.01
CA VAL A 827 50.19 16.79 0.20
C VAL A 827 49.86 17.80 1.28
N CYS A 828 49.28 17.32 2.38
CA CYS A 828 48.85 18.08 3.54
C CYS A 828 49.81 17.83 4.71
N LEU A 829 50.05 18.88 5.50
CA LEU A 829 50.83 18.85 6.74
C LEU A 829 49.91 19.34 7.87
N CYS A 830 49.57 18.44 8.81
CA CYS A 830 48.63 18.71 9.89
C CYS A 830 49.25 18.45 11.28
N ASN A 831 48.94 19.27 12.28
CA ASN A 831 49.49 19.16 13.64
C ASN A 831 48.63 18.34 14.63
N HIS A 832 47.66 17.57 14.14
CA HIS A 832 46.73 16.77 14.94
C HIS A 832 46.33 15.48 14.20
N LEU A 833 45.56 14.62 14.87
CA LEU A 833 45.00 13.38 14.31
C LEU A 833 43.46 13.38 14.37
N THR A 834 42.83 13.32 13.19
CA THR A 834 41.37 13.38 12.94
C THR A 834 41.05 12.72 11.57
N HIS A 835 39.91 13.03 10.95
CA HIS A 835 39.57 12.67 9.57
C HIS A 835 39.93 13.83 8.62
N PHE A 836 40.55 13.57 7.46
CA PHE A 836 41.12 14.57 6.56
C PHE A 836 40.64 14.45 5.10
N GLY A 837 40.43 15.58 4.44
CA GLY A 837 40.04 15.68 3.03
C GLY A 837 40.51 16.98 2.36
N ILE A 838 40.43 17.04 1.03
CA ILE A 838 40.87 18.19 0.22
C ILE A 838 39.65 18.85 -0.44
N LEU A 839 39.41 20.11 -0.08
CA LEU A 839 38.36 20.92 -0.69
C LEU A 839 38.95 21.85 -1.77
N MET A 840 38.31 21.87 -2.94
CA MET A 840 38.70 22.62 -4.14
C MET A 840 37.54 23.39 -4.76
N ASP A 841 37.83 24.57 -5.33
CA ASP A 841 36.87 25.40 -6.06
C ASP A 841 36.49 24.74 -7.40
N VAL A 842 35.24 24.27 -7.52
CA VAL A 842 34.67 23.59 -8.70
C VAL A 842 33.66 24.48 -9.44
N SER A 843 33.41 25.71 -8.97
CA SER A 843 32.38 26.63 -9.47
C SER A 843 32.51 27.08 -10.94
N GLN A 844 33.59 26.67 -11.63
CA GLN A 844 33.86 26.96 -13.04
C GLN A 844 33.41 25.84 -14.02
N THR A 845 32.88 24.71 -13.55
CA THR A 845 32.61 23.54 -14.43
C THR A 845 31.39 23.67 -15.33
N SER A 846 30.43 24.56 -15.02
CA SER A 846 29.19 24.70 -15.81
C SER A 846 29.37 25.32 -17.21
N SER A 847 30.60 25.72 -17.59
CA SER A 847 30.90 26.25 -18.92
C SER A 847 32.08 25.61 -19.66
N GLN A 848 32.51 24.39 -19.27
CA GLN A 848 33.37 23.56 -20.13
C GLN A 848 32.57 22.61 -21.04
N ILE A 849 31.78 23.21 -21.93
CA ILE A 849 31.84 22.73 -23.33
C ILE A 849 33.29 22.93 -23.77
N ASP A 850 33.97 21.87 -24.20
CA ASP A 850 35.35 21.91 -24.72
C ASP A 850 35.55 23.09 -25.69
N GLN A 851 36.69 23.80 -25.63
CA GLN A 851 37.01 24.89 -26.55
C GLN A 851 36.88 24.49 -28.03
N LYS A 852 37.14 23.21 -28.37
CA LYS A 852 36.87 22.68 -29.72
C LYS A 852 35.37 22.67 -30.02
N ASN A 853 34.56 22.15 -29.09
CA ASN A 853 33.11 22.06 -29.21
C ASN A 853 32.41 23.43 -29.14
N LYS A 854 32.92 24.41 -28.37
CA LYS A 854 32.44 25.81 -28.40
C LYS A 854 32.64 26.41 -29.79
N LYS A 855 33.83 26.25 -30.39
CA LYS A 855 34.10 26.70 -31.77
C LYS A 855 33.17 26.03 -32.78
N VAL A 856 32.94 24.71 -32.68
CA VAL A 856 31.97 24.00 -33.54
C VAL A 856 30.54 24.55 -33.36
N LEU A 857 30.09 24.79 -32.12
CA LEU A 857 28.78 25.36 -31.84
C LEU A 857 28.64 26.77 -32.44
N THR A 858 29.66 27.63 -32.34
CA THR A 858 29.68 28.93 -33.01
C THR A 858 29.57 28.78 -34.53
N PHE A 859 30.36 27.90 -35.16
CA PHE A 859 30.28 27.67 -36.61
C PHE A 859 28.88 27.18 -37.04
N LEU A 860 28.29 26.23 -36.31
CA LEU A 860 26.94 25.73 -36.58
C LEU A 860 25.88 26.83 -36.46
N SER A 861 25.95 27.68 -35.42
CA SER A 861 25.05 28.81 -35.24
C SER A 861 25.18 29.84 -36.36
N TYR A 862 26.39 30.22 -36.76
CA TYR A 862 26.62 31.19 -37.85
C TYR A 862 26.15 30.65 -39.21
N ILE A 863 26.39 29.37 -39.51
CA ILE A 863 25.91 28.73 -40.75
C ILE A 863 24.37 28.64 -40.74
N GLY A 864 23.76 28.18 -39.63
CA GLY A 864 22.31 28.03 -39.52
C GLY A 864 21.56 29.36 -39.64
N CYS A 865 21.97 30.39 -38.88
CA CYS A 865 21.38 31.72 -38.97
C CYS A 865 21.66 32.41 -40.32
N GLY A 866 22.84 32.18 -40.92
CA GLY A 866 23.18 32.69 -42.25
C GLY A 866 22.28 32.12 -43.35
N VAL A 867 22.11 30.80 -43.39
CA VAL A 867 21.20 30.12 -44.32
C VAL A 867 19.75 30.57 -44.08
N SER A 868 19.30 30.63 -42.81
CA SER A 868 17.97 31.11 -42.45
C SER A 868 17.71 32.54 -42.94
N ALA A 869 18.66 33.46 -42.73
CA ALA A 869 18.56 34.84 -43.20
C ALA A 869 18.48 34.93 -44.74
N ILE A 870 19.30 34.16 -45.46
CA ILE A 870 19.27 34.11 -46.94
C ILE A 870 17.90 33.59 -47.42
N CYS A 871 17.37 32.53 -46.82
CA CYS A 871 16.05 32.00 -47.16
C CYS A 871 14.93 33.01 -46.87
N CYS A 872 14.91 33.65 -45.69
CA CYS A 872 13.92 34.68 -45.35
C CYS A 872 14.01 35.89 -46.30
N ALA A 873 15.21 36.32 -46.66
CA ALA A 873 15.42 37.41 -47.63
C ALA A 873 14.90 37.01 -49.03
N ALA A 874 15.17 35.80 -49.50
CA ALA A 874 14.64 35.29 -50.77
C ALA A 874 13.11 35.23 -50.76
N THR A 875 12.49 34.72 -49.68
CA THR A 875 11.03 34.72 -49.50
C THR A 875 10.43 36.13 -49.55
N LEU A 876 11.06 37.11 -48.88
CA LEU A 876 10.60 38.51 -48.92
C LEU A 876 10.75 39.13 -50.31
N LEU A 877 11.88 38.89 -51.00
CA LEU A 877 12.08 39.34 -52.38
C LEU A 877 11.04 38.73 -53.33
N THR A 878 10.66 37.46 -53.16
CA THR A 878 9.57 36.82 -53.91
C THR A 878 8.22 37.51 -53.66
N TYR A 879 7.85 37.79 -52.41
CA TYR A 879 6.61 38.51 -52.08
C TYR A 879 6.59 39.99 -52.49
N VAL A 880 7.75 40.60 -52.72
CA VAL A 880 7.88 41.96 -53.25
C VAL A 880 7.82 41.97 -54.78
N ALA A 881 8.46 41.01 -55.46
CA ALA A 881 8.50 40.92 -56.92
C ALA A 881 7.17 40.46 -57.54
N PHE A 882 6.45 39.54 -56.89
CA PHE A 882 5.18 38.99 -57.39
C PHE A 882 3.98 39.59 -56.65
N GLU A 883 3.48 40.74 -57.12
CA GLU A 883 2.33 41.43 -56.52
C GLU A 883 1.09 40.51 -56.35
N SER A 884 0.88 39.58 -57.29
CA SER A 884 -0.18 38.56 -57.21
C SER A 884 -0.15 37.76 -55.90
N LEU A 885 1.04 37.40 -55.39
CA LEU A 885 1.18 36.63 -54.14
C LEU A 885 0.91 37.49 -52.88
N ARG A 886 1.05 38.82 -52.99
CA ARG A 886 0.81 39.79 -51.91
C ARG A 886 -0.68 40.06 -51.68
N ARG A 887 -1.57 39.55 -52.54
CA ARG A 887 -3.02 39.82 -52.48
C ARG A 887 -3.71 39.24 -51.24
N ASP A 888 -3.27 38.08 -50.76
CA ASP A 888 -3.96 37.32 -49.70
C ASP A 888 -3.52 37.69 -48.27
N TYR A 889 -4.34 37.37 -47.28
CA TYR A 889 -4.03 37.65 -45.86
C TYR A 889 -2.95 36.75 -45.26
N PRO A 890 -2.91 35.42 -45.49
CA PRO A 890 -1.80 34.56 -45.06
C PRO A 890 -0.44 35.08 -45.54
N SER A 891 -0.31 35.41 -46.83
CA SER A 891 0.93 35.97 -47.40
C SER A 891 1.40 37.23 -46.69
N LYS A 892 0.47 38.12 -46.27
CA LYS A 892 0.81 39.35 -45.53
C LYS A 892 1.27 39.07 -44.11
N ILE A 893 0.71 38.04 -43.46
CA ILE A 893 1.12 37.59 -42.12
C ILE A 893 2.52 36.96 -42.22
N LEU A 894 2.71 36.01 -43.13
CA LEU A 894 3.99 35.33 -43.36
C LEU A 894 5.09 36.32 -43.77
N MET A 895 4.79 37.33 -44.59
CA MET A 895 5.72 38.41 -44.93
C MET A 895 6.16 39.22 -43.69
N ASN A 896 5.27 39.48 -42.72
CA ASN A 896 5.67 40.12 -41.46
C ASN A 896 6.51 39.19 -40.56
N LEU A 897 6.13 37.90 -40.46
CA LEU A 897 6.89 36.89 -39.71
C LEU A 897 8.31 36.73 -40.27
N SER A 898 8.45 36.54 -41.58
CA SER A 898 9.75 36.48 -42.28
C SER A 898 10.57 37.77 -42.14
N THR A 899 9.91 38.93 -42.03
CA THR A 899 10.59 40.20 -41.74
C THR A 899 11.18 40.21 -40.32
N SER A 900 10.41 39.78 -39.32
CA SER A 900 10.89 39.67 -37.93
C SER A 900 12.01 38.64 -37.78
N LEU A 901 11.90 37.49 -38.45
CA LEU A 901 12.92 36.44 -38.44
C LEU A 901 14.20 36.86 -39.18
N LEU A 902 14.09 37.61 -40.28
CA LEU A 902 15.26 38.17 -40.97
C LEU A 902 16.00 39.14 -40.06
N PHE A 903 15.32 40.10 -39.42
CA PHE A 903 15.97 41.03 -38.50
C PHE A 903 16.55 40.34 -37.26
N LEU A 904 15.87 39.33 -36.70
CA LEU A 904 16.39 38.54 -35.58
C LEU A 904 17.72 37.86 -35.95
N ASN A 905 17.78 37.13 -37.08
CA ASN A 905 19.01 36.48 -37.55
C ASN A 905 20.11 37.49 -37.88
N MET A 906 19.78 38.62 -38.52
CA MET A 906 20.77 39.64 -38.90
C MET A 906 21.39 40.32 -37.67
N VAL A 907 20.61 40.66 -36.64
CA VAL A 907 21.18 41.20 -35.39
C VAL A 907 21.98 40.13 -34.64
N PHE A 908 21.54 38.86 -34.64
CA PHE A 908 22.25 37.76 -33.98
C PHE A 908 23.62 37.47 -34.59
N LEU A 909 23.73 37.48 -35.93
CA LEU A 909 25.00 37.30 -36.63
C LEU A 909 25.99 38.47 -36.37
N LEU A 910 25.47 39.68 -36.18
CA LEU A 910 26.26 40.87 -35.82
C LEU A 910 26.61 40.94 -34.32
N ASP A 911 25.91 40.19 -33.47
CA ASP A 911 26.00 40.31 -32.00
C ASP A 911 27.42 40.08 -31.47
N GLY A 912 28.05 38.95 -31.83
CA GLY A 912 29.41 38.63 -31.40
C GLY A 912 30.47 39.66 -31.86
N TRP A 913 30.22 40.35 -32.97
CA TRP A 913 31.08 41.45 -33.43
C TRP A 913 30.85 42.72 -32.60
N LEU A 914 29.58 43.08 -32.35
CA LEU A 914 29.21 44.22 -31.50
C LEU A 914 29.64 44.03 -30.04
N ALA A 915 29.62 42.81 -29.53
CA ALA A 915 30.10 42.43 -28.20
C ALA A 915 31.63 42.49 -28.06
N SER A 916 32.37 42.36 -29.17
CA SER A 916 33.83 42.52 -29.22
C SER A 916 34.26 44.00 -29.27
N LEU A 917 33.38 44.91 -29.69
CA LEU A 917 33.65 46.35 -29.79
C LEU A 917 33.53 47.04 -28.42
N ASN A 918 34.45 46.69 -27.52
CA ASN A 918 34.52 47.01 -26.09
C ASN A 918 34.74 48.50 -25.74
N ARG A 919 34.28 49.44 -26.59
CA ARG A 919 34.46 50.89 -26.47
C ARG A 919 33.15 51.67 -26.30
N ASN A 920 32.00 51.07 -26.66
CA ASN A 920 30.67 51.70 -26.59
C ASN A 920 29.63 50.72 -26.00
N GLU A 921 29.46 50.69 -24.67
CA GLU A 921 28.49 49.79 -24.01
C GLU A 921 27.06 49.94 -24.54
N GLY A 922 26.68 51.17 -24.94
CA GLY A 922 25.37 51.48 -25.53
C GLY A 922 25.06 50.77 -26.85
N LEU A 923 26.08 50.40 -27.66
CA LEU A 923 25.85 49.64 -28.90
C LEU A 923 25.49 48.18 -28.59
N CYS A 924 26.26 47.54 -27.71
CA CYS A 924 25.98 46.20 -27.21
C CYS A 924 24.60 46.13 -26.52
N MET A 925 24.31 47.10 -25.66
CA MET A 925 23.01 47.22 -25.01
C MET A 925 21.85 47.37 -26.03
N SER A 926 22.06 48.16 -27.10
CA SER A 926 21.06 48.32 -28.17
C SER A 926 20.85 47.03 -28.97
N ALA A 927 21.91 46.26 -29.23
CA ALA A 927 21.81 44.94 -29.88
C ALA A 927 20.98 43.97 -29.02
N ALA A 928 21.26 43.86 -27.72
CA ALA A 928 20.54 43.01 -26.78
C ALA A 928 19.03 43.37 -26.70
N VAL A 929 18.70 44.67 -26.72
CA VAL A 929 17.30 45.16 -26.74
C VAL A 929 16.61 44.83 -28.06
N LEU A 930 17.28 45.01 -29.20
CA LEU A 930 16.75 44.66 -30.52
C LEU A 930 16.53 43.16 -30.68
N LEU A 931 17.46 42.32 -30.21
CA LEU A 931 17.32 40.86 -30.18
C LEU A 931 16.10 40.42 -29.38
N HIS A 932 15.95 40.94 -28.16
CA HIS A 932 14.79 40.64 -27.30
C HIS A 932 13.48 41.06 -27.98
N TYR A 933 13.45 42.22 -28.63
CA TYR A 933 12.29 42.71 -29.39
C TYR A 933 11.95 41.83 -30.60
N PHE A 934 12.91 41.52 -31.48
CA PHE A 934 12.63 40.69 -32.66
C PHE A 934 12.32 39.23 -32.32
N LEU A 935 12.83 38.71 -31.19
CA LEU A 935 12.47 37.39 -30.66
C LEU A 935 10.98 37.36 -30.25
N LEU A 936 10.56 38.26 -29.35
CA LEU A 936 9.15 38.35 -28.92
C LEU A 936 8.22 38.66 -30.10
N THR A 937 8.70 39.45 -31.07
CA THR A 937 7.95 39.75 -32.31
C THR A 937 7.81 38.54 -33.24
N SER A 938 8.80 37.64 -33.29
CA SER A 938 8.62 36.37 -34.01
C SER A 938 7.54 35.51 -33.36
N PHE A 939 7.51 35.45 -32.02
CA PHE A 939 6.48 34.73 -31.28
C PHE A 939 5.08 35.36 -31.44
N THR A 940 4.93 36.68 -31.40
CA THR A 940 3.60 37.30 -31.64
C THR A 940 3.08 37.05 -33.04
N TRP A 941 3.92 37.04 -34.07
CA TRP A 941 3.47 36.74 -35.42
C TRP A 941 3.08 35.26 -35.60
N MET A 942 3.81 34.31 -34.99
CA MET A 942 3.39 32.91 -34.89
C MET A 942 2.07 32.75 -34.12
N GLY A 943 1.86 33.55 -33.08
CA GLY A 943 0.61 33.62 -32.32
C GLY A 943 -0.58 34.13 -33.14
N LEU A 944 -0.35 35.19 -33.93
CA LEU A 944 -1.37 35.79 -34.80
C LEU A 944 -1.75 34.87 -35.98
N GLU A 945 -0.84 34.01 -36.45
CA GLU A 945 -1.13 33.02 -37.49
C GLU A 945 -2.15 31.96 -37.02
N SER A 946 -2.04 31.45 -35.79
CA SER A 946 -3.03 30.50 -35.25
C SER A 946 -4.42 31.14 -35.06
N VAL A 947 -4.45 32.41 -34.63
CA VAL A 947 -5.68 33.21 -34.52
C VAL A 947 -6.30 33.48 -35.90
N HIS A 948 -5.50 33.72 -36.93
CA HIS A 948 -5.97 33.80 -38.31
C HIS A 948 -6.62 32.48 -38.76
N MET A 949 -5.96 31.34 -38.51
CA MET A 949 -6.51 30.02 -38.83
C MET A 949 -7.85 29.74 -38.13
N TYR A 950 -7.96 30.09 -36.85
CA TYR A 950 -9.22 29.99 -36.09
C TYR A 950 -10.35 30.83 -36.71
N ILE A 951 -10.08 32.10 -37.05
CA ILE A 951 -11.07 32.99 -37.68
C ILE A 951 -11.50 32.43 -39.04
N ALA A 952 -10.56 31.93 -39.85
CA ALA A 952 -10.82 31.42 -41.20
C ALA A 952 -11.61 30.11 -41.23
N LEU A 953 -11.37 29.18 -40.29
CA LEU A 953 -11.94 27.83 -40.32
C LEU A 953 -13.11 27.60 -39.35
N VAL A 954 -13.14 28.30 -38.21
CA VAL A 954 -14.20 28.15 -37.20
C VAL A 954 -15.24 29.25 -37.32
N LYS A 955 -14.85 30.52 -37.43
CA LYS A 955 -15.75 31.68 -37.46
C LYS A 955 -16.10 32.15 -38.88
N VAL A 956 -16.45 31.18 -39.74
CA VAL A 956 -16.64 31.34 -41.19
C VAL A 956 -17.76 32.33 -41.56
N PHE A 957 -18.80 32.46 -40.74
CA PHE A 957 -19.95 33.31 -41.05
C PHE A 957 -19.82 34.74 -40.49
N ASN A 958 -19.96 35.73 -41.38
CA ASN A 958 -20.16 37.15 -41.10
C ASN A 958 -19.02 37.90 -40.35
N THR A 959 -17.76 37.48 -40.52
CA THR A 959 -16.59 38.06 -39.81
C THR A 959 -15.78 39.07 -40.67
N TYR A 960 -16.43 40.09 -41.26
CA TYR A 960 -15.71 41.13 -42.03
C TYR A 960 -15.05 42.18 -41.10
N ILE A 961 -13.74 42.07 -40.90
CA ILE A 961 -12.98 43.01 -40.05
C ILE A 961 -12.38 44.14 -40.89
N ARG A 962 -13.00 45.33 -40.85
CA ARG A 962 -12.47 46.53 -41.53
C ARG A 962 -11.03 46.84 -41.05
N ARG A 963 -10.11 47.02 -42.01
CA ARG A 963 -8.65 47.22 -41.80
C ARG A 963 -7.98 46.07 -41.01
N TYR A 964 -8.39 44.82 -41.24
CA TYR A 964 -7.87 43.61 -40.57
C TYR A 964 -6.35 43.57 -40.37
N ILE A 965 -5.56 43.60 -41.45
CA ILE A 965 -4.10 43.49 -41.39
C ILE A 965 -3.44 44.62 -40.58
N LEU A 966 -4.00 45.84 -40.59
CA LEU A 966 -3.48 46.96 -39.80
C LEU A 966 -3.59 46.68 -38.29
N LYS A 967 -4.70 46.07 -37.84
CA LYS A 967 -4.87 45.67 -36.44
C LYS A 967 -3.88 44.58 -36.05
N PHE A 968 -3.63 43.63 -36.95
CA PHE A 968 -2.64 42.57 -36.74
C PHE A 968 -1.22 43.14 -36.66
N CYS A 969 -0.85 44.12 -37.49
CA CYS A 969 0.45 44.82 -37.36
C CYS A 969 0.57 45.59 -36.03
N VAL A 970 -0.49 46.26 -35.57
CA VAL A 970 -0.50 46.98 -34.29
C VAL A 970 -0.29 46.03 -33.11
N VAL A 971 -0.88 44.83 -33.12
CA VAL A 971 -0.64 43.83 -32.06
C VAL A 971 0.74 43.18 -32.21
N GLY A 972 1.08 42.71 -33.41
CA GLY A 972 2.29 41.93 -33.69
C GLY A 972 3.58 42.69 -33.36
N TRP A 973 3.69 43.94 -33.81
CA TRP A 973 4.85 44.80 -33.51
C TRP A 973 4.69 45.60 -32.21
N GLY A 974 3.47 46.00 -31.84
CA GLY A 974 3.23 46.87 -30.68
C GLY A 974 3.32 46.18 -29.33
N LEU A 975 2.82 44.94 -29.19
CA LEU A 975 2.85 44.22 -27.91
C LEU A 975 4.29 43.90 -27.44
N PRO A 976 5.21 43.42 -28.31
CA PRO A 976 6.63 43.29 -27.97
C PRO A 976 7.30 44.63 -27.64
N ALA A 977 6.96 45.70 -28.37
CA ALA A 977 7.54 47.03 -28.13
C ALA A 977 7.19 47.57 -26.74
N VAL A 978 5.94 47.39 -26.29
CA VAL A 978 5.50 47.77 -24.94
C VAL A 978 6.23 46.94 -23.88
N LEU A 979 6.31 45.62 -24.05
CA LEU A 979 6.98 44.74 -23.08
C LEU A 979 8.48 45.05 -22.94
N VAL A 980 9.20 45.15 -24.05
CA VAL A 980 10.63 45.49 -24.04
C VAL A 980 10.85 46.92 -23.51
N GLY A 981 9.97 47.86 -23.85
CA GLY A 981 9.99 49.23 -23.32
C GLY A 981 9.84 49.30 -21.80
N ILE A 982 8.99 48.46 -21.20
CA ILE A 982 8.85 48.33 -19.74
C ILE A 982 10.14 47.77 -19.12
N VAL A 983 10.76 46.73 -19.70
CA VAL A 983 12.01 46.16 -19.16
C VAL A 983 13.14 47.19 -19.19
N VAL A 984 13.26 47.96 -20.29
CA VAL A 984 14.27 49.02 -20.44
C VAL A 984 14.02 50.19 -19.48
N SER A 985 12.76 50.56 -19.21
CA SER A 985 12.43 51.67 -18.30
C SER A 985 12.55 51.30 -16.81
N VAL A 986 12.29 50.05 -16.43
CA VAL A 986 12.46 49.56 -15.05
C VAL A 986 13.94 49.51 -14.67
N ASN A 987 14.78 48.82 -15.45
CA ASN A 987 16.23 48.91 -15.27
C ASN A 987 16.97 48.57 -16.57
N LYS A 988 17.49 49.62 -17.21
CA LYS A 988 18.30 49.52 -18.43
C LYS A 988 19.51 48.56 -18.29
N ASN A 989 20.04 48.38 -17.08
CA ASN A 989 21.23 47.57 -16.79
C ASN A 989 20.94 46.05 -16.83
N PHE A 990 19.68 45.63 -17.00
CA PHE A 990 19.32 44.23 -17.26
C PHE A 990 19.90 43.69 -18.58
N TYR A 991 20.36 44.56 -19.49
CA TYR A 991 20.96 44.20 -20.78
C TYR A 991 22.50 44.43 -20.81
N GLY A 992 23.20 43.72 -21.70
CA GLY A 992 24.58 44.02 -22.10
C GLY A 992 25.46 42.77 -22.27
N VAL A 993 26.79 42.94 -22.23
CA VAL A 993 27.74 41.84 -22.44
C VAL A 993 27.55 40.73 -21.40
N LEU A 994 27.25 39.52 -21.87
CA LEU A 994 27.41 38.27 -21.13
C LEU A 994 28.90 37.86 -21.19
N LYS A 995 29.49 37.49 -20.04
CA LYS A 995 30.86 36.99 -19.94
C LYS A 995 30.84 35.56 -19.45
N ASP A 996 31.04 34.60 -20.36
CA ASP A 996 31.13 33.19 -20.03
C ASP A 996 32.55 32.82 -19.56
N GLY A 997 32.81 33.06 -18.27
CA GLY A 997 34.10 32.75 -17.65
C GLY A 997 35.25 33.66 -18.08
N GLN A 998 36.46 33.10 -18.08
CA GLN A 998 37.73 33.83 -18.24
C GLN A 998 38.32 33.74 -19.66
N ASP A 999 37.48 33.45 -20.66
CA ASP A 999 37.86 33.35 -22.08
C ASP A 999 37.42 34.62 -22.85
N GLU A 1000 38.37 35.32 -23.47
CA GLU A 1000 38.13 36.56 -24.24
C GLU A 1000 37.19 36.34 -25.45
N SER A 1001 37.06 35.10 -25.94
CA SER A 1001 36.53 34.78 -27.27
C SER A 1001 35.02 34.59 -27.40
N ALA A 1002 34.28 34.51 -26.28
CA ALA A 1002 32.84 34.16 -26.26
C ALA A 1002 31.95 35.27 -25.67
N ARG A 1003 32.13 36.51 -26.15
CA ARG A 1003 31.31 37.67 -25.76
C ARG A 1003 30.04 37.74 -26.62
N MET A 1004 28.89 37.92 -25.99
CA MET A 1004 27.58 38.16 -26.62
C MET A 1004 26.81 39.26 -25.89
N CYS A 1005 25.88 39.95 -26.53
CA CYS A 1005 25.06 41.01 -25.93
C CYS A 1005 23.63 40.52 -25.69
N TRP A 1006 23.30 40.23 -24.42
CA TRP A 1006 22.01 39.63 -24.06
C TRP A 1006 21.43 40.21 -22.77
N ILE A 1007 20.31 39.65 -22.32
CA ILE A 1007 19.74 39.86 -20.99
C ILE A 1007 20.67 39.20 -19.96
N LYS A 1008 21.21 40.00 -19.03
CA LYS A 1008 22.07 39.55 -17.92
C LYS A 1008 21.27 38.97 -16.76
N ASP A 1009 20.09 39.52 -16.49
CA ASP A 1009 19.27 39.10 -15.36
C ASP A 1009 18.46 37.84 -15.70
N ARG A 1010 18.64 36.78 -14.88
CA ARG A 1010 17.97 35.50 -15.07
C ARG A 1010 16.46 35.59 -14.87
N SER A 1011 16.00 36.41 -13.92
CA SER A 1011 14.58 36.58 -13.59
C SER A 1011 13.85 37.26 -14.73
N VAL A 1012 14.44 38.30 -15.31
CA VAL A 1012 13.94 38.96 -16.54
C VAL A 1012 13.87 37.95 -17.68
N PHE A 1013 14.97 37.24 -17.99
CA PHE A 1013 14.99 36.27 -19.08
C PHE A 1013 13.89 35.19 -18.96
N TYR A 1014 13.73 34.56 -17.79
CA TYR A 1014 12.68 33.56 -17.60
C TYR A 1014 11.27 34.16 -17.68
N THR A 1015 11.07 35.37 -17.15
CA THR A 1015 9.74 36.02 -17.16
C THR A 1015 9.35 36.49 -18.56
N THR A 1016 10.24 37.18 -19.28
CA THR A 1016 9.91 37.89 -20.53
C THR A 1016 10.17 37.09 -21.79
N CYS A 1017 11.10 36.13 -21.79
CA CYS A 1017 11.34 35.24 -22.92
C CYS A 1017 10.59 33.92 -22.75
N VAL A 1018 10.87 33.17 -21.67
CA VAL A 1018 10.34 31.79 -21.50
C VAL A 1018 8.85 31.81 -21.14
N GLY A 1019 8.42 32.61 -20.16
CA GLY A 1019 7.01 32.76 -19.81
C GLY A 1019 6.16 33.26 -20.98
N TYR A 1020 6.69 34.17 -21.80
CA TYR A 1020 6.02 34.67 -22.98
C TYR A 1020 5.88 33.62 -24.09
N PHE A 1021 6.95 32.85 -24.35
CA PHE A 1021 6.90 31.70 -25.25
C PHE A 1021 5.84 30.68 -24.81
N CYS A 1022 5.81 30.31 -23.52
CA CYS A 1022 4.82 29.38 -22.98
C CYS A 1022 3.38 29.89 -23.15
N LEU A 1023 3.13 31.18 -22.92
CA LEU A 1023 1.81 31.79 -23.11
C LEU A 1023 1.36 31.73 -24.59
N VAL A 1024 2.24 32.08 -25.53
CA VAL A 1024 1.96 32.02 -26.97
C VAL A 1024 1.78 30.57 -27.43
N PHE A 1025 2.60 29.64 -26.94
CA PHE A 1025 2.51 28.22 -27.26
C PHE A 1025 1.18 27.60 -26.79
N LEU A 1026 0.77 27.86 -25.56
CA LEU A 1026 -0.52 27.40 -25.03
C LEU A 1026 -1.70 28.00 -25.81
N LEU A 1027 -1.63 29.27 -26.21
CA LEU A 1027 -2.64 29.88 -27.09
C LEU A 1027 -2.71 29.16 -28.45
N ASN A 1028 -1.56 28.88 -29.07
CA ASN A 1028 -1.48 28.17 -30.35
C ASN A 1028 -2.05 26.75 -30.27
N VAL A 1029 -1.72 25.99 -29.21
CA VAL A 1029 -2.26 24.65 -28.96
C VAL A 1029 -3.78 24.70 -28.76
N ALA A 1030 -4.29 25.65 -27.96
CA ALA A 1030 -5.73 25.81 -27.74
C ALA A 1030 -6.48 26.15 -29.04
N MET A 1031 -5.98 27.10 -29.85
CA MET A 1031 -6.57 27.46 -31.13
C MET A 1031 -6.54 26.28 -32.13
N PHE A 1032 -5.44 25.51 -32.16
CA PHE A 1032 -5.32 24.31 -32.99
C PHE A 1032 -6.35 23.23 -32.61
N ILE A 1033 -6.51 22.95 -31.31
CA ILE A 1033 -7.51 21.98 -30.81
C ILE A 1033 -8.93 22.38 -31.23
N VAL A 1034 -9.31 23.66 -31.05
CA VAL A 1034 -10.65 24.13 -31.42
C VAL A 1034 -10.89 24.05 -32.94
N VAL A 1035 -9.88 24.34 -33.76
CA VAL A 1035 -9.93 24.15 -35.22
C VAL A 1035 -10.11 22.67 -35.57
N MET A 1036 -9.35 21.76 -34.96
CA MET A 1036 -9.44 20.32 -35.22
C MET A 1036 -10.78 19.72 -34.80
N MET A 1037 -11.31 20.11 -33.63
CA MET A 1037 -12.65 19.69 -33.18
C MET A 1037 -13.74 20.12 -34.17
N GLN A 1038 -13.66 21.35 -34.71
CA GLN A 1038 -14.62 21.84 -35.70
C GLN A 1038 -14.51 21.11 -37.05
N ILE A 1039 -13.31 20.73 -37.48
CA ILE A 1039 -13.10 19.93 -38.69
C ILE A 1039 -13.68 18.52 -38.51
N CYS A 1040 -13.35 17.83 -37.42
CA CYS A 1040 -13.85 16.49 -37.12
C CYS A 1040 -15.38 16.47 -36.96
N GLY A 1041 -15.94 17.45 -36.24
CA GLY A 1041 -17.39 17.60 -36.02
C GLY A 1041 -18.19 17.82 -37.31
N ARG A 1042 -17.59 18.37 -38.37
CA ARG A 1042 -18.22 18.49 -39.69
C ARG A 1042 -18.34 17.15 -40.42
N ASN A 1043 -17.38 16.24 -40.25
CA ASN A 1043 -17.43 14.91 -40.86
C ASN A 1043 -18.48 14.01 -40.19
N GLY A 1044 -18.54 14.00 -38.85
CA GLY A 1044 -19.54 13.22 -38.11
C GLY A 1044 -20.99 13.58 -38.48
N LYS A 1045 -21.28 14.87 -38.70
CA LYS A 1045 -22.61 15.32 -39.16
C LYS A 1045 -22.94 14.99 -40.61
N ARG A 1046 -21.96 14.59 -41.44
CA ARG A 1046 -22.21 14.13 -42.82
C ARG A 1046 -22.58 12.64 -42.85
N SER A 1047 -21.86 11.81 -42.10
CA SER A 1047 -22.14 10.37 -41.95
C SER A 1047 -23.53 10.12 -41.34
N ASN A 1048 -23.92 10.86 -40.30
CA ASN A 1048 -25.25 10.75 -39.69
C ASN A 1048 -26.43 11.23 -40.59
N ARG A 1049 -26.14 11.79 -41.78
CA ARG A 1049 -27.17 12.16 -42.76
C ARG A 1049 -27.37 11.07 -43.80
N THR A 1050 -26.29 10.50 -44.34
CA THR A 1050 -26.38 9.33 -45.25
C THR A 1050 -27.02 8.13 -44.55
N LEU A 1051 -26.62 7.84 -43.29
CA LEU A 1051 -27.18 6.73 -42.53
C LEU A 1051 -28.67 6.88 -42.16
N ARG A 1052 -29.27 8.07 -42.36
CA ARG A 1052 -30.71 8.33 -42.19
C ARG A 1052 -31.47 8.29 -43.53
N GLU A 1053 -30.76 8.33 -44.64
CA GLU A 1053 -31.31 8.19 -46.00
C GLU A 1053 -31.21 6.74 -46.51
N GLU A 1054 -30.52 5.84 -45.79
CA GLU A 1054 -30.48 4.38 -46.03
C GLU A 1054 -31.42 3.55 -45.12
N VAL A 1055 -32.10 4.18 -44.16
CA VAL A 1055 -33.02 3.52 -43.20
C VAL A 1055 -34.44 4.08 -43.36
N ARG A 1056 -34.87 4.27 -44.62
CA ARG A 1056 -36.23 4.71 -44.98
C ARG A 1056 -36.60 4.37 -46.42
#